data_AF-A0A2U0DTZ7-F1
#
_entry.id   AF-A0A2U0DTZ7-F1
#
_cell.length_a   1.000
_cell.length_b   1.000
_cell.length_c   1.000
_cell.angle_alpha   90.00
_cell.angle_beta   90.00
_cell.angle_gamma   90.00
#
_symmetry.space_group_name_H-M   'P 1'
#
loop_
_entity.id
_entity.type
_entity.pdbx_description
1 polymer ?
#
loop_
_entity_poly.entity_id
_entity_poly.type
_entity_poly.pdbx_seq_one_letter_code
_entity_poly.pdbx_strand_id
1 'polypeptide(L)'
;MKKRILLVCALAGIATSAYAQRWEPSSQKVSEIRKEVEVKYAYKVDLTSLRDLLKDAVETGNGAKPVIISLPTVEGKVEKFAVYSNPVMEKSMADTYGLGSYVGVGVDDPSKYLRFSTSPTEIQTMIIKDGVFQFIEPITKDKKTYGVFYKSKRTQSDQGFECGTEEKNIKDIKSLLENGKKNLSSVGITNRPSITKYRTYRLALSTTGEYTKLFDPSGGITNTVTQMNATMTRVNGVFEKEFGIKLLVQNLPGIIYTDPTTDPYTGNLNLNLQQTLTSQVGNANYDIGHVFNAAGGNGNAGCIGCICTDPATSTTLAKGSAFTQNTNPVGDTFDIDYVAHEMGHQLGGNHTFSNITEGTAVNVEPGGGTTIMGYAGITPDNVQMNSDAYFHYSSIDQILTNLDSKSACGTEQTITTNTAPVIAPLTAYTIPKGTAYYLEASATDAQNDVFKYNWEQYDTVGTTNSISGDSGWGFNPVGALTRSYFGTTSGRRYFPKLSTVMTGNLINKTDWETVSYIPRVLKYAVTVRDENPVRPMVSSSETTVTVGNDGPFKFNGITDATVLYNNASNTILWDAVNTNAAPYNVSNVKIDYTTDNGTTWTDLVASTSNTGSYTGQMPASLTGAVKLRISAIGNVFYAVSPQITVAAAPTSTTNAPTGLKTRDLDVLRTSAIVGWNAVPGATYSVNYRKVGDTNWTTASSGVNSISLTGLEDETSYEVRVAAVVNTVPGTFSGVYTFKTKGLRTGYDYCVLNSPLPYFGAIGRVQLANVNYVDATFRSYKDITEVPANVINLVKGTAYSVAVYGLSTSDYVSNPMGLNVWIDYNRNGVFEASEKVLSNSGTPNASGVRAVSASFTVPTTAYSGDKTTLMRVAGNFNTPLTSACGSVSPAGGTMDFRVKITDTVLATDEVKNNAESDISIYPNPAEDFVGVKNIKGKAEYKIYSADGRLVLQGDLSNQIINVSSLVKGVYVIAIKNGEKSYSTKLIKK
;
A
#
# COMPACT_ATOMS: atom_id res chain seq x y z
N MET A 1 51.21 24.93 -46.92
CA MET A 1 50.33 23.84 -46.38
C MET A 1 49.69 24.15 -45.03
N LYS A 2 50.39 24.70 -44.02
CA LYS A 2 49.84 24.92 -42.67
C LYS A 2 48.61 25.85 -42.58
N LYS A 3 48.50 26.90 -43.41
CA LYS A 3 47.31 27.78 -43.44
C LYS A 3 46.05 27.14 -44.05
N ARG A 4 46.20 26.18 -44.97
CA ARG A 4 45.06 25.46 -45.56
C ARG A 4 44.51 24.36 -44.64
N ILE A 5 45.38 23.71 -43.86
CA ILE A 5 44.97 22.71 -42.86
C ILE A 5 44.24 23.38 -41.68
N LEU A 6 44.71 24.53 -41.19
CA LEU A 6 43.98 25.27 -40.15
C LEU A 6 42.62 25.80 -40.63
N LEU A 7 42.50 26.23 -41.89
CA LEU A 7 41.23 26.66 -42.45
C LEU A 7 40.26 25.48 -42.63
N VAL A 8 40.75 24.29 -43.03
CA VAL A 8 39.93 23.07 -43.16
C VAL A 8 39.54 22.50 -41.78
N CYS A 9 40.40 22.56 -40.77
CA CYS A 9 40.03 22.18 -39.39
C CYS A 9 39.09 23.20 -38.73
N ALA A 10 39.23 24.50 -39.04
CA ALA A 10 38.28 25.53 -38.59
C ALA A 10 36.94 25.42 -39.33
N LEU A 11 36.94 25.15 -40.64
CA LEU A 11 35.71 24.92 -41.42
C LEU A 11 35.03 23.60 -41.05
N ALA A 12 35.78 22.55 -40.72
CA ALA A 12 35.22 21.30 -40.19
C ALA A 12 34.65 21.48 -38.76
N GLY A 13 35.32 22.26 -37.91
CA GLY A 13 34.81 22.62 -36.58
C GLY A 13 33.58 23.52 -36.61
N ILE A 14 33.51 24.47 -37.56
CA ILE A 14 32.37 25.37 -37.77
C ILE A 14 31.18 24.64 -38.42
N ALA A 15 31.44 23.66 -39.30
CA ALA A 15 30.40 22.84 -39.92
C ALA A 15 29.76 21.83 -38.94
N THR A 16 30.49 21.35 -37.92
CA THR A 16 29.92 20.47 -36.89
C THR A 16 29.22 21.22 -35.75
N SER A 17 29.44 22.54 -35.60
CA SER A 17 28.81 23.35 -34.55
C SER A 17 27.50 24.03 -34.95
N ALA A 18 27.22 24.15 -36.24
CA ALA A 18 26.06 24.91 -36.74
C ALA A 18 24.72 24.12 -36.75
N TYR A 19 24.75 22.82 -36.43
CA TYR A 19 23.56 21.94 -36.46
C TYR A 19 23.40 21.08 -35.20
N ALA A 20 24.16 21.34 -34.14
CA ALA A 20 24.06 20.57 -32.90
C ALA A 20 23.04 21.21 -31.95
N GLN A 21 21.96 20.48 -31.62
CA GLN A 21 21.05 20.85 -30.54
C GLN A 21 21.84 21.10 -29.25
N ARG A 22 21.84 22.35 -28.77
CA ARG A 22 22.70 22.79 -27.66
C ARG A 22 21.91 22.88 -26.36
N TRP A 23 22.25 22.01 -25.41
CA TRP A 23 21.79 22.09 -24.02
C TRP A 23 22.92 22.65 -23.17
N GLU A 24 22.80 23.91 -22.75
CA GLU A 24 23.81 24.59 -21.96
C GLU A 24 23.46 24.48 -20.46
N PRO A 25 24.32 23.88 -19.61
CA PRO A 25 24.03 23.76 -18.18
C PRO A 25 23.76 25.12 -17.53
N SER A 26 22.79 25.14 -16.62
CA SER A 26 22.42 26.28 -15.78
C SER A 26 22.60 25.91 -14.31
N SER A 27 22.98 26.88 -13.48
CA SER A 27 23.17 26.69 -12.03
C SER A 27 21.85 26.72 -11.24
N GLN A 28 20.72 26.99 -11.89
CA GLN A 28 19.42 27.06 -11.22
C GLN A 28 18.98 25.68 -10.71
N LYS A 29 18.55 25.63 -9.44
CA LYS A 29 18.16 24.40 -8.75
C LYS A 29 16.75 24.43 -8.18
N VAL A 30 16.06 25.57 -8.28
CA VAL A 30 14.71 25.78 -7.78
C VAL A 30 13.86 26.33 -8.92
N SER A 31 12.64 25.82 -9.02
CA SER A 31 11.67 26.24 -10.02
C SER A 31 10.79 27.38 -9.48
N GLU A 32 10.62 28.40 -10.30
CA GLU A 32 9.78 29.59 -10.05
C GLU A 32 8.32 29.36 -10.43
N ILE A 33 8.06 28.36 -11.29
CA ILE A 33 6.74 28.02 -11.81
C ILE A 33 6.09 26.93 -10.94
N ARG A 34 6.85 25.87 -10.66
CA ARG A 34 6.41 24.68 -9.93
C ARG A 34 7.28 24.48 -8.69
N LYS A 35 6.72 24.63 -7.49
CA LYS A 35 7.51 24.53 -6.24
C LYS A 35 7.68 23.08 -5.77
N GLU A 36 6.83 22.19 -6.26
CA GLU A 36 6.74 20.78 -5.93
C GLU A 36 7.77 19.90 -6.67
N VAL A 37 8.50 20.46 -7.65
CA VAL A 37 9.48 19.72 -8.45
C VAL A 37 10.88 19.80 -7.84
N GLU A 38 11.54 18.64 -7.74
CA GLU A 38 12.93 18.54 -7.26
C GLU A 38 13.90 18.55 -8.44
N VAL A 39 14.35 19.75 -8.85
CA VAL A 39 15.23 19.93 -10.02
C VAL A 39 16.60 19.29 -9.78
N LYS A 40 16.94 18.26 -10.56
CA LYS A 40 18.26 17.59 -10.50
C LYS A 40 19.30 18.38 -11.29
N TYR A 41 18.96 18.75 -12.51
CA TYR A 41 19.79 19.54 -13.42
C TYR A 41 18.96 20.63 -14.07
N ALA A 42 19.61 21.71 -14.48
CA ALA A 42 18.96 22.76 -15.26
C ALA A 42 19.78 23.07 -16.51
N TYR A 43 19.09 23.43 -17.58
CA TYR A 43 19.71 23.72 -18.87
C TYR A 43 18.99 24.89 -19.57
N LYS A 44 19.71 25.57 -20.44
CA LYS A 44 19.15 26.45 -21.48
C LYS A 44 19.19 25.69 -22.80
N VAL A 45 18.16 25.85 -23.61
CA VAL A 45 18.03 25.20 -24.92
C VAL A 45 17.82 26.23 -26.00
N ASP A 46 18.48 26.03 -27.15
CA ASP A 46 18.11 26.71 -28.38
C ASP A 46 16.87 26.03 -28.98
N LEU A 47 15.70 26.54 -28.59
CA LEU A 47 14.42 26.01 -29.02
C LEU A 47 14.19 26.18 -30.53
N THR A 48 14.70 27.25 -31.14
CA THR A 48 14.58 27.47 -32.58
C THR A 48 15.30 26.38 -33.35
N SER A 49 16.57 26.10 -33.00
CA SER A 49 17.35 25.04 -33.63
C SER A 49 16.71 23.65 -33.45
N LEU A 50 16.18 23.34 -32.26
CA LEU A 50 15.45 22.09 -32.03
C LEU A 50 14.22 21.98 -32.92
N ARG A 51 13.44 23.05 -33.02
CA ARG A 51 12.23 23.06 -33.83
C ARG A 51 12.50 22.98 -35.32
N ASP A 52 13.57 23.61 -35.81
CA ASP A 52 13.97 23.53 -37.21
C ASP A 52 14.34 22.09 -37.58
N LEU A 53 15.00 21.35 -36.69
CA LEU A 53 15.30 19.93 -36.88
C LEU A 53 14.02 19.07 -36.90
N LEU A 54 13.02 19.41 -36.10
CA LEU A 54 11.76 18.67 -36.01
C LEU A 54 10.80 18.92 -37.19
N LYS A 55 11.02 19.93 -38.03
CA LYS A 55 10.19 20.19 -39.23
C LYS A 55 10.19 19.01 -40.21
N ASP A 56 11.28 18.25 -40.23
CA ASP A 56 11.43 17.07 -41.09
C ASP A 56 10.87 15.79 -40.44
N ALA A 57 10.34 15.87 -39.21
CA ALA A 57 9.75 14.72 -38.54
C ALA A 57 8.42 14.36 -39.19
N VAL A 58 8.36 13.15 -39.74
CA VAL A 58 7.14 12.60 -40.34
C VAL A 58 6.36 11.77 -39.33
N GLU A 59 5.06 11.59 -39.58
CA GLU A 59 4.26 10.66 -38.79
C GLU A 59 4.75 9.22 -38.96
N THR A 60 4.61 8.42 -37.90
CA THR A 60 5.01 7.01 -37.91
C THR A 60 4.24 6.22 -38.97
N GLY A 61 4.93 5.44 -39.78
CA GLY A 61 4.33 4.63 -40.84
C GLY A 61 5.37 3.88 -41.66
N ASN A 62 4.93 3.11 -42.66
CA ASN A 62 5.86 2.34 -43.50
C ASN A 62 6.79 3.29 -44.29
N GLY A 63 8.10 3.16 -44.09
CA GLY A 63 9.11 4.03 -44.71
C GLY A 63 9.33 5.38 -44.02
N ALA A 64 8.67 5.66 -42.89
CA ALA A 64 8.92 6.85 -42.08
C ALA A 64 10.36 6.84 -41.53
N LYS A 65 11.07 7.97 -41.67
CA LYS A 65 12.42 8.13 -41.13
C LYS A 65 12.36 8.95 -39.84
N PRO A 66 12.95 8.48 -38.73
CA PRO A 66 13.00 9.26 -37.51
C PRO A 66 13.94 10.45 -37.66
N VAL A 67 13.62 11.54 -36.99
CA VAL A 67 14.54 12.62 -36.71
C VAL A 67 15.31 12.28 -35.43
N ILE A 68 16.60 12.60 -35.36
CA ILE A 68 17.42 12.29 -34.17
C ILE A 68 17.61 13.57 -33.35
N ILE A 69 17.03 13.60 -32.15
CA ILE A 69 17.22 14.69 -31.18
C ILE A 69 18.08 14.21 -30.00
N SER A 70 18.63 15.15 -29.23
CA SER A 70 19.39 14.91 -28.02
C SER A 70 18.69 15.57 -26.83
N LEU A 71 18.44 14.85 -25.74
CA LEU A 71 17.78 15.38 -24.54
C LEU A 71 18.59 15.07 -23.28
N PRO A 72 18.70 16.01 -22.32
CA PRO A 72 19.29 15.73 -21.03
C PRO A 72 18.40 14.81 -20.19
N THR A 73 19.00 13.97 -19.37
CA THR A 73 18.31 13.03 -18.48
C THR A 73 18.62 13.33 -17.02
N VAL A 74 17.81 12.78 -16.12
CA VAL A 74 18.03 12.89 -14.66
C VAL A 74 19.30 12.20 -14.18
N GLU A 75 19.93 11.37 -15.02
CA GLU A 75 21.25 10.80 -14.76
C GLU A 75 22.40 11.79 -15.04
N GLY A 76 22.09 13.00 -15.53
CA GLY A 76 23.07 14.03 -15.87
C GLY A 76 23.76 13.80 -17.22
N LYS A 77 23.21 12.91 -18.05
CA LYS A 77 23.69 12.62 -19.41
C LYS A 77 22.80 13.30 -20.44
N VAL A 78 23.33 13.55 -21.62
CA VAL A 78 22.54 13.93 -22.79
C VAL A 78 22.48 12.70 -23.70
N GLU A 79 21.28 12.22 -23.98
CA GLU A 79 21.04 11.00 -24.74
C GLU A 79 20.26 11.29 -26.02
N LYS A 80 20.49 10.46 -27.05
CA LYS A 80 19.83 10.57 -28.34
C LYS A 80 18.51 9.82 -28.39
N PHE A 81 17.53 10.40 -29.06
CA PHE A 81 16.20 9.84 -29.29
C PHE A 81 15.84 9.89 -30.77
N ALA A 82 15.29 8.79 -31.28
CA ALA A 82 14.68 8.71 -32.59
C ALA A 82 13.21 9.09 -32.47
N VAL A 83 12.82 10.20 -33.12
CA VAL A 83 11.50 10.83 -32.92
C VAL A 83 10.72 10.95 -34.22
N TYR A 84 9.40 10.84 -34.08
CA TYR A 84 8.40 10.95 -35.14
C TYR A 84 7.34 11.96 -34.72
N SER A 85 6.71 12.60 -35.72
CA SER A 85 5.55 13.45 -35.48
C SER A 85 4.36 12.59 -35.04
N ASN A 86 3.62 13.03 -34.03
CA ASN A 86 2.36 12.44 -33.63
C ASN A 86 1.42 13.53 -33.10
N PRO A 87 0.80 14.31 -34.00
CA PRO A 87 0.06 15.53 -33.64
C PRO A 87 -1.19 15.21 -32.81
N VAL A 88 -1.45 16.03 -31.79
CA VAL A 88 -2.67 15.95 -30.96
C VAL A 88 -3.66 17.08 -31.22
N MET A 89 -3.23 18.07 -32.01
CA MET A 89 -4.05 19.18 -32.48
C MET A 89 -4.34 18.97 -33.97
N GLU A 90 -5.52 19.39 -34.42
CA GLU A 90 -5.83 19.45 -35.85
C GLU A 90 -4.78 20.31 -36.59
N LYS A 91 -4.44 19.89 -37.82
CA LYS A 91 -3.29 20.42 -38.56
C LYS A 91 -3.35 21.94 -38.74
N SER A 92 -4.51 22.50 -39.12
CA SER A 92 -4.64 23.93 -39.34
C SER A 92 -4.43 24.73 -38.05
N MET A 93 -4.83 24.20 -36.89
CA MET A 93 -4.56 24.81 -35.59
C MET A 93 -3.07 24.69 -35.21
N ALA A 94 -2.48 23.52 -35.40
CA ALA A 94 -1.06 23.29 -35.12
C ALA A 94 -0.16 24.20 -35.95
N ASP A 95 -0.44 24.35 -37.25
CA ASP A 95 0.32 25.21 -38.15
C ASP A 95 0.17 26.70 -37.77
N THR A 96 -1.05 27.14 -37.41
CA THR A 96 -1.34 28.53 -37.04
C THR A 96 -0.56 28.99 -35.81
N TYR A 97 -0.47 28.15 -34.78
CA TYR A 97 0.21 28.49 -33.52
C TYR A 97 1.62 27.90 -33.40
N GLY A 98 2.09 27.20 -34.44
CA GLY A 98 3.39 26.55 -34.47
C GLY A 98 3.55 25.48 -33.37
N LEU A 99 2.55 24.62 -33.20
CA LEU A 99 2.50 23.55 -32.20
C LEU A 99 3.03 22.23 -32.78
N GLY A 100 3.75 21.47 -31.97
CA GLY A 100 4.22 20.14 -32.31
C GLY A 100 3.97 19.15 -31.18
N SER A 101 3.75 17.89 -31.53
CA SER A 101 3.65 16.76 -30.61
C SER A 101 4.32 15.56 -31.25
N TYR A 102 5.11 14.83 -30.46
CA TYR A 102 6.05 13.84 -30.98
C TYR A 102 6.11 12.63 -30.07
N VAL A 103 6.51 11.51 -30.66
CA VAL A 103 6.81 10.24 -29.98
C VAL A 103 8.21 9.80 -30.35
N GLY A 104 8.91 9.12 -29.45
CA GLY A 104 10.22 8.57 -29.76
C GLY A 104 10.72 7.51 -28.81
N VAL A 105 11.83 6.91 -29.20
CA VAL A 105 12.56 5.89 -28.43
C VAL A 105 14.03 6.26 -28.33
N GLY A 106 14.66 5.94 -27.21
CA GLY A 106 16.08 6.16 -27.00
C GLY A 106 16.93 5.37 -27.99
N VAL A 107 17.90 6.05 -28.61
CA VAL A 107 18.91 5.43 -29.47
C VAL A 107 20.04 4.86 -28.61
N ASP A 108 20.44 5.62 -27.59
CA ASP A 108 21.48 5.20 -26.64
C ASP A 108 20.94 4.20 -25.61
N ASP A 109 19.63 4.27 -25.32
CA ASP A 109 18.92 3.36 -24.42
C ASP A 109 17.51 3.03 -24.98
N PRO A 110 17.37 1.91 -25.74
CA PRO A 110 16.11 1.53 -26.37
C PRO A 110 14.95 1.25 -25.40
N SER A 111 15.22 1.10 -24.10
CA SER A 111 14.16 0.92 -23.10
C SER A 111 13.51 2.25 -22.68
N LYS A 112 14.03 3.40 -23.15
CA LYS A 112 13.47 4.72 -22.86
C LYS A 112 12.45 5.12 -23.93
N TYR A 113 11.22 5.33 -23.50
CA TYR A 113 10.15 5.86 -24.32
C TYR A 113 9.99 7.37 -24.08
N LEU A 114 9.73 8.14 -25.12
CA LEU A 114 9.64 9.60 -25.08
C LEU A 114 8.32 10.09 -25.69
N ARG A 115 7.63 10.97 -24.97
CA ARG A 115 6.57 11.85 -25.49
C ARG A 115 6.93 13.29 -25.20
N PHE A 116 6.76 14.19 -26.17
CA PHE A 116 6.99 15.61 -25.93
C PHE A 116 6.23 16.51 -26.88
N SER A 117 5.98 17.73 -26.42
CA SER A 117 5.35 18.80 -27.17
C SER A 117 6.31 19.97 -27.35
N THR A 118 6.12 20.74 -28.42
CA THR A 118 6.87 21.98 -28.67
C THR A 118 5.94 23.11 -29.09
N SER A 119 6.30 24.34 -28.74
CA SER A 119 5.67 25.57 -29.22
C SER A 119 6.75 26.64 -29.52
N PRO A 120 6.40 27.87 -29.94
CA PRO A 120 7.40 28.93 -30.13
C PRO A 120 8.12 29.33 -28.85
N THR A 121 7.52 29.04 -27.70
CA THR A 121 7.96 29.53 -26.40
C THR A 121 8.50 28.43 -25.49
N GLU A 122 8.11 27.16 -25.70
CA GLU A 122 8.52 26.07 -24.81
C GLU A 122 8.60 24.67 -25.43
N ILE A 123 9.27 23.77 -24.70
CA ILE A 123 9.22 22.31 -24.85
C ILE A 123 8.83 21.67 -23.52
N GLN A 124 7.95 20.67 -23.55
CA GLN A 124 7.60 19.86 -22.39
C GLN A 124 7.71 18.38 -22.76
N THR A 125 8.36 17.59 -21.91
CA THR A 125 8.68 16.18 -22.21
C THR A 125 8.15 15.23 -21.14
N MET A 126 8.09 13.95 -21.49
CA MET A 126 7.84 12.81 -20.61
C MET A 126 8.67 11.65 -21.13
N ILE A 127 9.74 11.32 -20.40
CA ILE A 127 10.57 10.15 -20.66
C ILE A 127 10.18 9.07 -19.65
N ILE A 128 9.93 7.86 -20.14
CA ILE A 128 9.50 6.71 -19.33
C ILE A 128 10.56 5.63 -19.43
N LYS A 129 11.01 5.11 -18.29
CA LYS A 129 11.87 3.93 -18.19
C LYS A 129 11.51 3.12 -16.96
N ASP A 130 11.10 1.87 -17.15
CA ASP A 130 10.80 0.93 -16.05
C ASP A 130 9.85 1.50 -14.98
N GLY A 131 8.80 2.22 -15.42
CA GLY A 131 7.84 2.89 -14.53
C GLY A 131 8.36 4.17 -13.86
N VAL A 132 9.58 4.60 -14.17
CA VAL A 132 10.17 5.85 -13.70
C VAL A 132 10.01 6.94 -14.76
N PHE A 133 9.41 8.05 -14.36
CA PHE A 133 9.12 9.19 -15.22
C PHE A 133 10.13 10.31 -15.01
N GLN A 134 10.64 10.84 -16.10
CA GLN A 134 11.53 11.98 -16.14
C GLN A 134 10.90 13.08 -17.00
N PHE A 135 11.08 14.32 -16.56
CA PHE A 135 10.47 15.50 -17.14
C PHE A 135 11.54 16.54 -17.41
N ILE A 136 11.37 17.21 -18.55
CA ILE A 136 12.10 18.41 -18.94
C ILE A 136 11.05 19.47 -19.23
N GLU A 137 10.97 20.48 -18.36
CA GLU A 137 9.95 21.54 -18.41
C GLU A 137 10.58 22.89 -18.03
N PRO A 138 9.99 24.02 -18.46
CA PRO A 138 10.42 25.33 -18.02
C PRO A 138 10.34 25.49 -16.50
N ILE A 139 11.38 26.07 -15.90
CA ILE A 139 11.44 26.34 -14.44
C ILE A 139 11.54 27.83 -14.11
N THR A 140 11.69 28.71 -15.11
CA THR A 140 11.71 30.17 -14.94
C THR A 140 10.49 30.81 -15.60
N LYS A 141 9.99 31.92 -15.05
CA LYS A 141 8.81 32.62 -15.62
C LYS A 141 8.99 33.09 -17.06
N ASP A 142 10.23 33.37 -17.47
CA ASP A 142 10.57 33.73 -18.84
C ASP A 142 10.68 32.52 -19.80
N LYS A 143 10.50 31.30 -19.27
CA LYS A 143 10.57 30.00 -19.96
C LYS A 143 11.90 29.71 -20.66
N LYS A 144 13.00 30.38 -20.26
CA LYS A 144 14.33 30.19 -20.87
C LYS A 144 15.18 29.12 -20.22
N THR A 145 14.90 28.77 -18.96
CA THR A 145 15.63 27.72 -18.24
C THR A 145 14.72 26.53 -17.99
N TYR A 146 15.23 25.34 -18.27
CA TYR A 146 14.53 24.06 -18.18
C TYR A 146 15.11 23.23 -17.06
N GLY A 147 14.26 22.68 -16.21
CA GLY A 147 14.65 21.74 -15.18
C GLY A 147 14.49 20.31 -15.67
N VAL A 148 15.40 19.43 -15.25
CA VAL A 148 15.32 17.98 -15.44
C VAL A 148 15.07 17.35 -14.08
N PHE A 149 13.92 16.69 -13.95
CA PHE A 149 13.43 16.16 -12.67
C PHE A 149 12.63 14.88 -12.86
N TYR A 150 12.48 14.11 -11.78
CA TYR A 150 11.55 12.99 -11.74
C TYR A 150 10.12 13.50 -11.51
N LYS A 151 9.14 12.61 -11.62
CA LYS A 151 7.74 12.86 -11.24
C LYS A 151 7.59 13.74 -10.01
N SER A 152 6.66 14.69 -10.09
CA SER A 152 6.42 15.68 -9.05
C SER A 152 6.01 14.99 -7.76
N LYS A 153 6.49 15.53 -6.64
CA LYS A 153 6.15 14.99 -5.32
C LYS A 153 5.08 15.88 -4.70
N ARG A 154 3.83 15.40 -4.66
CA ARG A 154 2.80 16.05 -3.86
C ARG A 154 3.14 15.93 -2.37
N THR A 155 2.98 17.03 -1.67
CA THR A 155 2.98 17.09 -0.22
C THR A 155 1.55 16.91 0.29
N GLN A 156 1.39 16.46 1.54
CA GLN A 156 0.07 16.27 2.15
C GLN A 156 -0.73 17.59 2.29
N SER A 157 -0.07 18.75 2.16
CA SER A 157 -0.68 20.08 2.15
C SER A 157 -1.16 20.56 0.78
N ASP A 158 -0.75 19.89 -0.31
CA ASP A 158 -1.23 20.24 -1.65
C ASP A 158 -2.66 19.72 -1.78
N GLN A 159 -3.62 20.62 -2.06
CA GLN A 159 -5.04 20.24 -2.12
C GLN A 159 -5.25 19.04 -3.04
N GLY A 160 -5.89 18.00 -2.49
CA GLY A 160 -6.23 16.76 -3.18
C GLY A 160 -7.04 17.02 -4.44
N PHE A 161 -6.89 16.15 -5.45
CA PHE A 161 -7.90 16.02 -6.50
C PHE A 161 -9.20 15.53 -5.85
N GLU A 162 -10.35 16.10 -6.22
CA GLU A 162 -11.66 15.56 -5.88
C GLU A 162 -12.39 15.25 -7.19
N CYS A 163 -12.82 14.01 -7.42
CA CYS A 163 -13.58 13.64 -8.61
C CYS A 163 -15.06 13.50 -8.24
N GLY A 164 -15.95 14.05 -9.06
CA GLY A 164 -17.38 13.82 -8.99
C GLY A 164 -17.90 13.17 -10.27
N THR A 165 -18.93 12.32 -10.17
CA THR A 165 -19.72 11.85 -11.31
C THR A 165 -21.21 11.96 -10.98
N GLU A 166 -22.06 12.29 -11.95
CA GLU A 166 -23.51 12.38 -11.71
C GLU A 166 -24.19 11.00 -11.63
N GLU A 167 -23.54 9.94 -12.11
CA GLU A 167 -24.09 8.58 -12.17
C GLU A 167 -23.95 7.83 -10.84
N LYS A 168 -24.73 8.23 -9.83
CA LYS A 168 -24.92 7.44 -8.59
C LYS A 168 -25.96 6.32 -8.73
N ASN A 169 -26.48 6.05 -9.93
CA ASN A 169 -27.55 5.08 -10.16
C ASN A 169 -27.01 3.70 -10.56
N ILE A 170 -27.29 2.70 -9.71
CA ILE A 170 -26.97 1.26 -9.88
C ILE A 170 -27.43 0.69 -11.24
N LYS A 171 -28.37 1.34 -11.94
CA LYS A 171 -28.91 0.88 -13.23
C LYS A 171 -27.97 1.11 -14.41
N ASP A 172 -27.19 2.19 -14.43
CA ASP A 172 -26.26 2.48 -15.52
C ASP A 172 -25.00 1.59 -15.42
N ILE A 173 -24.54 1.35 -14.19
CA ILE A 173 -23.50 0.36 -13.84
C ILE A 173 -23.93 -1.07 -14.25
N LYS A 174 -25.18 -1.46 -13.96
CA LYS A 174 -25.73 -2.74 -14.40
C LYS A 174 -25.93 -2.82 -15.91
N SER A 175 -26.22 -1.71 -16.59
CA SER A 175 -26.33 -1.64 -18.05
C SER A 175 -24.97 -1.91 -18.72
N LEU A 176 -23.88 -1.32 -18.22
CA LEU A 176 -22.52 -1.59 -18.72
C LEU A 176 -22.09 -3.04 -18.43
N LEU A 177 -22.39 -3.55 -17.23
CA LEU A 177 -22.10 -4.95 -16.83
C LEU A 177 -22.97 -5.98 -17.58
N GLU A 178 -24.27 -5.71 -17.77
CA GLU A 178 -25.21 -6.58 -18.48
C GLU A 178 -25.03 -6.55 -19.98
N ASN A 179 -24.65 -5.42 -20.60
CA ASN A 179 -24.27 -5.37 -22.01
C ASN A 179 -22.95 -6.13 -22.26
N GLY A 180 -21.98 -6.01 -21.36
CA GLY A 180 -20.77 -6.84 -21.36
C GLY A 180 -21.09 -8.35 -21.24
N LYS A 181 -22.04 -8.71 -20.36
CA LYS A 181 -22.49 -10.11 -20.22
C LYS A 181 -23.38 -10.59 -21.36
N LYS A 182 -24.25 -9.79 -21.96
CA LYS A 182 -25.21 -10.24 -23.00
C LYS A 182 -24.61 -10.31 -24.39
N ASN A 183 -23.58 -9.53 -24.70
CA ASN A 183 -22.87 -9.63 -25.99
C ASN A 183 -21.70 -10.63 -25.95
N LEU A 184 -21.45 -11.27 -24.81
CA LEU A 184 -20.38 -12.27 -24.61
C LEU A 184 -20.86 -13.55 -23.90
N SER A 185 -22.15 -13.69 -23.53
CA SER A 185 -22.64 -14.87 -22.78
C SER A 185 -22.67 -16.18 -23.57
N SER A 186 -22.47 -16.13 -24.89
CA SER A 186 -22.32 -17.31 -25.74
C SER A 186 -20.85 -17.75 -25.94
N VAL A 187 -19.89 -17.03 -25.35
CA VAL A 187 -18.46 -17.39 -25.39
C VAL A 187 -17.90 -17.21 -23.98
N GLY A 188 -17.50 -18.28 -23.31
CA GLY A 188 -16.82 -18.17 -22.01
C GLY A 188 -15.47 -17.47 -22.16
N ILE A 189 -15.45 -16.13 -22.19
CA ILE A 189 -14.24 -15.35 -22.44
C ILE A 189 -13.44 -15.26 -21.15
N THR A 190 -12.42 -16.11 -21.05
CA THR A 190 -11.33 -16.05 -20.07
C THR A 190 -10.18 -15.12 -20.49
N ASN A 191 -10.26 -14.54 -21.71
CA ASN A 191 -9.21 -13.71 -22.32
C ASN A 191 -9.81 -12.50 -23.06
N ARG A 192 -9.46 -11.28 -22.65
CA ARG A 192 -9.88 -10.08 -23.42
C ARG A 192 -9.21 -10.10 -24.80
N PRO A 193 -9.95 -9.87 -25.90
CA PRO A 193 -9.35 -9.70 -27.22
C PRO A 193 -8.33 -8.56 -27.23
N SER A 194 -7.20 -8.77 -27.90
CA SER A 194 -6.15 -7.77 -28.01
C SER A 194 -6.60 -6.53 -28.76
N ILE A 195 -5.97 -5.39 -28.48
CA ILE A 195 -6.22 -4.13 -29.18
C ILE A 195 -5.62 -4.22 -30.60
N THR A 196 -6.42 -4.63 -31.57
CA THR A 196 -6.01 -4.73 -32.98
C THR A 196 -6.43 -3.53 -33.83
N LYS A 197 -7.12 -2.57 -33.21
CA LYS A 197 -7.65 -1.35 -33.86
C LYS A 197 -7.11 -0.11 -33.18
N TYR A 198 -6.70 0.86 -33.98
CA TYR A 198 -6.34 2.20 -33.54
C TYR A 198 -7.50 3.17 -33.82
N ARG A 199 -8.00 3.89 -32.82
CA ARG A 199 -9.18 4.77 -32.93
C ARG A 199 -8.82 6.22 -32.73
N THR A 200 -9.30 7.10 -33.60
CA THR A 200 -9.16 8.56 -33.45
C THR A 200 -10.52 9.20 -33.20
N TYR A 201 -10.62 9.93 -32.09
CA TYR A 201 -11.82 10.67 -31.69
C TYR A 201 -11.58 12.17 -31.79
N ARG A 202 -12.57 12.89 -32.32
CA ARG A 202 -12.58 14.36 -32.39
C ARG A 202 -12.92 14.94 -31.02
N LEU A 203 -11.97 15.66 -30.44
CA LEU A 203 -12.12 16.32 -29.15
C LEU A 203 -12.46 17.80 -29.32
N ALA A 204 -13.62 18.21 -28.83
CA ALA A 204 -13.96 19.61 -28.61
C ALA A 204 -13.46 20.05 -27.23
N LEU A 205 -12.24 20.61 -27.18
CA LEU A 205 -11.61 21.07 -25.95
C LEU A 205 -11.83 22.57 -25.78
N SER A 206 -12.61 22.94 -24.77
CA SER A 206 -12.89 24.33 -24.40
C SER A 206 -12.04 24.79 -23.22
N THR A 207 -11.94 26.10 -23.02
CA THR A 207 -11.32 26.70 -21.83
C THR A 207 -12.21 27.81 -21.28
N THR A 208 -12.25 27.96 -19.95
CA THR A 208 -12.84 29.15 -19.33
C THR A 208 -11.99 30.39 -19.58
N GLY A 209 -12.59 31.56 -19.40
CA GLY A 209 -11.89 32.83 -19.43
C GLY A 209 -10.78 32.92 -18.40
N GLU A 210 -10.96 32.34 -17.22
CA GLU A 210 -9.94 32.27 -16.17
C GLU A 210 -8.72 31.46 -16.62
N TYR A 211 -8.94 30.30 -17.25
CA TYR A 211 -7.88 29.45 -17.76
C TYR A 211 -7.06 30.18 -18.83
N THR A 212 -7.74 30.77 -19.80
CA THR A 212 -7.06 31.50 -20.89
C THR A 212 -6.30 32.70 -20.34
N LYS A 213 -6.91 33.47 -19.43
CA LYS A 213 -6.27 34.65 -18.82
C LYS A 213 -5.06 34.31 -17.95
N LEU A 214 -4.99 33.11 -17.39
CA LEU A 214 -3.82 32.63 -16.65
C LEU A 214 -2.58 32.54 -17.56
N PHE A 215 -2.75 32.07 -18.79
CA PHE A 215 -1.63 31.85 -19.74
C PHE A 215 -1.43 33.01 -20.72
N ASP A 216 -2.51 33.72 -21.07
CA ASP A 216 -2.51 34.86 -21.99
C ASP A 216 -3.13 36.11 -21.30
N PRO A 217 -2.49 36.65 -20.24
CA PRO A 217 -3.03 37.78 -19.48
C PRO A 217 -3.15 39.08 -20.29
N SER A 218 -2.43 39.18 -21.41
CA SER A 218 -2.49 40.30 -22.35
C SER A 218 -3.52 40.10 -23.47
N GLY A 219 -4.30 39.01 -23.44
CA GLY A 219 -5.26 38.64 -24.46
C GLY A 219 -4.68 37.73 -25.55
N GLY A 220 -5.58 37.15 -26.35
CA GLY A 220 -5.25 36.08 -27.30
C GLY A 220 -5.30 34.70 -26.66
N ILE A 221 -4.87 33.67 -27.41
CA ILE A 221 -4.97 32.27 -26.98
C ILE A 221 -3.68 31.46 -27.22
N THR A 222 -2.58 32.11 -27.57
CA THR A 222 -1.36 31.41 -28.07
C THR A 222 -0.71 30.54 -26.99
N ASN A 223 -0.57 31.04 -25.76
CA ASN A 223 0.00 30.24 -24.68
C ASN A 223 -1.03 29.22 -24.16
N THR A 224 -2.32 29.55 -24.21
CA THR A 224 -3.41 28.65 -23.84
C THR A 224 -3.43 27.40 -24.70
N VAL A 225 -3.40 27.54 -26.03
CA VAL A 225 -3.33 26.39 -26.95
C VAL A 225 -2.00 25.64 -26.86
N THR A 226 -0.94 26.31 -26.43
CA THR A 226 0.34 25.67 -26.11
C THR A 226 0.20 24.70 -24.94
N GLN A 227 -0.48 25.11 -23.86
CA GLN A 227 -0.72 24.23 -22.71
C GLN A 227 -1.70 23.09 -23.06
N MET A 228 -2.77 23.38 -23.81
CA MET A 228 -3.68 22.33 -24.31
C MET A 228 -2.92 21.26 -25.10
N ASN A 229 -1.99 21.67 -25.98
CA ASN A 229 -1.15 20.74 -26.74
C ASN A 229 -0.21 19.93 -25.84
N ALA A 230 0.39 20.54 -24.81
CA ALA A 230 1.25 19.83 -23.86
C ALA A 230 0.48 18.76 -23.07
N THR A 231 -0.64 19.14 -22.45
CA THR A 231 -1.51 18.23 -21.69
C THR A 231 -1.98 17.07 -22.57
N MET A 232 -2.53 17.36 -23.75
CA MET A 232 -3.07 16.31 -24.63
C MET A 232 -1.97 15.43 -25.24
N THR A 233 -0.74 15.94 -25.40
CA THR A 233 0.41 15.12 -25.79
C THR A 233 0.70 14.04 -24.76
N ARG A 234 0.65 14.40 -23.48
CA ARG A 234 0.91 13.50 -22.36
C ARG A 234 -0.23 12.50 -22.17
N VAL A 235 -1.48 12.96 -22.16
CA VAL A 235 -2.69 12.12 -22.04
C VAL A 235 -2.76 11.11 -23.17
N ASN A 236 -2.62 11.53 -24.44
CA ASN A 236 -2.61 10.59 -25.57
C ASN A 236 -1.43 9.62 -25.49
N GLY A 237 -0.29 10.02 -24.92
CA GLY A 237 0.84 9.13 -24.71
C GLY A 237 0.52 7.90 -23.85
N VAL A 238 -0.43 8.04 -22.92
CA VAL A 238 -0.97 6.93 -22.12
C VAL A 238 -2.09 6.21 -22.89
N PHE A 239 -3.07 6.94 -23.42
CA PHE A 239 -4.26 6.36 -24.05
C PHE A 239 -3.94 5.55 -25.32
N GLU A 240 -2.92 5.95 -26.08
CA GLU A 240 -2.45 5.21 -27.25
C GLU A 240 -1.85 3.87 -26.83
N LYS A 241 -1.10 3.83 -25.71
CA LYS A 241 -0.50 2.60 -25.17
C LYS A 241 -1.52 1.68 -24.52
N GLU A 242 -2.48 2.24 -23.78
CA GLU A 242 -3.40 1.46 -22.96
C GLU A 242 -4.64 1.01 -23.74
N PHE A 243 -5.12 1.82 -24.68
CA PHE A 243 -6.39 1.61 -25.38
C PHE A 243 -6.29 1.62 -26.91
N GLY A 244 -5.14 1.99 -27.47
CA GLY A 244 -4.99 2.22 -28.90
C GLY A 244 -5.85 3.39 -29.40
N ILE A 245 -6.03 4.43 -28.59
CA ILE A 245 -6.86 5.58 -28.98
C ILE A 245 -6.06 6.88 -29.01
N LYS A 246 -6.49 7.82 -29.85
CA LYS A 246 -6.01 9.19 -29.91
C LYS A 246 -7.17 10.17 -29.89
N LEU A 247 -7.08 11.14 -28.98
CA LEU A 247 -7.99 12.28 -28.92
C LEU A 247 -7.37 13.44 -29.70
N LEU A 248 -7.97 13.79 -30.83
CA LEU A 248 -7.52 14.86 -31.72
C LEU A 248 -8.31 16.14 -31.43
N VAL A 249 -7.66 17.14 -30.83
CA VAL A 249 -8.27 18.45 -30.55
C VAL A 249 -8.64 19.13 -31.86
N GLN A 250 -9.92 19.46 -32.01
CA GLN A 250 -10.44 20.13 -33.21
C GLN A 250 -10.09 21.62 -33.22
N ASN A 251 -9.92 22.21 -34.41
CA ASN A 251 -9.70 23.65 -34.56
C ASN A 251 -10.99 24.44 -34.30
N LEU A 252 -11.30 24.68 -33.03
CA LEU A 252 -12.52 25.36 -32.58
C LEU A 252 -12.15 26.56 -31.67
N PRO A 253 -11.53 27.64 -32.21
CA PRO A 253 -11.09 28.77 -31.37
C PRO A 253 -12.26 29.52 -30.72
N GLY A 254 -13.48 29.39 -31.25
CA GLY A 254 -14.68 30.04 -30.69
C GLY A 254 -15.13 29.51 -29.32
N ILE A 255 -14.62 28.36 -28.89
CA ILE A 255 -14.87 27.79 -27.56
C ILE A 255 -13.67 27.97 -26.61
N ILE A 256 -12.71 28.82 -26.97
CA ILE A 256 -11.56 29.19 -26.12
C ILE A 256 -11.81 30.63 -25.66
N TYR A 257 -12.41 30.79 -24.49
CA TYR A 257 -12.88 32.09 -24.03
C TYR A 257 -11.72 32.87 -23.40
N THR A 258 -11.55 34.14 -23.78
CA THR A 258 -10.45 35.00 -23.29
C THR A 258 -10.83 35.89 -22.12
N ASP A 259 -12.13 36.09 -21.88
CA ASP A 259 -12.65 37.00 -20.85
C ASP A 259 -13.54 36.23 -19.86
N PRO A 260 -13.13 36.13 -18.59
CA PRO A 260 -13.91 35.48 -17.53
C PRO A 260 -15.33 36.04 -17.34
N THR A 261 -15.59 37.28 -17.75
CA THR A 261 -16.88 37.92 -17.52
C THR A 261 -17.91 37.64 -18.61
N THR A 262 -17.47 37.16 -19.77
CA THR A 262 -18.33 36.94 -20.95
C THR A 262 -18.41 35.48 -21.38
N ASP A 263 -17.68 34.59 -20.71
CA ASP A 263 -17.73 33.16 -21.00
C ASP A 263 -19.06 32.53 -20.50
N PRO A 264 -19.44 31.34 -20.99
CA PRO A 264 -20.70 30.70 -20.62
C PRO A 264 -20.64 29.91 -19.30
N TYR A 265 -19.52 29.96 -18.55
CA TYR A 265 -19.20 29.03 -17.47
C TYR A 265 -19.55 29.58 -16.10
N THR A 266 -20.84 29.88 -15.89
CA THR A 266 -21.35 30.36 -14.60
C THR A 266 -22.06 29.24 -13.83
N GLY A 267 -21.38 28.64 -12.85
CA GLY A 267 -21.95 27.63 -11.96
C GLY A 267 -21.67 26.20 -12.39
N ASN A 268 -22.65 25.50 -12.97
CA ASN A 268 -22.52 24.09 -13.33
C ASN A 268 -21.75 23.93 -14.66
N LEU A 269 -20.43 23.76 -14.55
CA LEU A 269 -19.53 23.58 -15.69
C LEU A 269 -19.92 22.42 -16.62
N ASN A 270 -20.39 21.29 -16.07
CA ASN A 270 -20.79 20.13 -16.86
C ASN A 270 -21.93 20.50 -17.82
N LEU A 271 -22.99 21.11 -17.27
CA LEU A 271 -24.16 21.52 -18.06
C LEU A 271 -23.84 22.69 -19.00
N ASN A 272 -23.06 23.67 -18.54
CA ASN A 272 -22.67 24.82 -19.35
C ASN A 272 -21.84 24.38 -20.57
N LEU A 273 -20.90 23.45 -20.40
CA LEU A 273 -20.14 22.91 -21.52
C LEU A 273 -21.06 22.19 -22.51
N GLN A 274 -21.94 21.32 -22.02
CA GLN A 274 -22.84 20.56 -22.88
C GLN A 274 -23.67 21.51 -23.76
N GLN A 275 -24.30 22.53 -23.16
CA GLN A 275 -25.11 23.51 -23.87
C GLN A 275 -24.27 24.34 -24.86
N THR A 276 -23.07 24.73 -24.46
CA THR A 276 -22.13 25.48 -25.29
C THR A 276 -21.73 24.68 -26.53
N LEU A 277 -21.32 23.42 -26.36
CA LEU A 277 -20.91 22.57 -27.48
C LEU A 277 -22.10 22.20 -28.38
N THR A 278 -23.28 21.91 -27.82
CA THR A 278 -24.47 21.64 -28.63
C THR A 278 -24.90 22.85 -29.47
N SER A 279 -24.82 24.07 -28.92
CA SER A 279 -25.27 25.28 -29.62
C SER A 279 -24.23 25.86 -30.59
N GLN A 280 -22.95 25.90 -30.22
CA GLN A 280 -21.90 26.58 -31.00
C GLN A 280 -21.15 25.63 -31.93
N VAL A 281 -20.94 24.38 -31.53
CA VAL A 281 -20.17 23.39 -32.30
C VAL A 281 -21.11 22.46 -33.06
N GLY A 282 -22.22 22.05 -32.44
CA GLY A 282 -23.16 21.06 -32.98
C GLY A 282 -22.68 19.63 -32.73
N ASN A 283 -23.59 18.77 -32.27
CA ASN A 283 -23.23 17.43 -31.78
C ASN A 283 -22.52 16.55 -32.83
N ALA A 284 -22.81 16.70 -34.13
CA ALA A 284 -22.18 15.89 -35.17
C ALA A 284 -20.67 16.17 -35.37
N ASN A 285 -20.17 17.30 -34.86
CA ASN A 285 -18.83 17.80 -35.14
C ASN A 285 -17.76 17.36 -34.14
N TYR A 286 -18.15 16.63 -33.08
CA TYR A 286 -17.23 16.11 -32.08
C TYR A 286 -17.73 14.79 -31.47
N ASP A 287 -16.78 14.01 -30.97
CA ASP A 287 -17.02 12.68 -30.41
C ASP A 287 -16.93 12.70 -28.88
N ILE A 288 -16.04 13.56 -28.36
CA ILE A 288 -15.83 13.83 -26.93
C ILE A 288 -15.66 15.34 -26.75
N GLY A 289 -16.15 15.89 -25.64
CA GLY A 289 -15.97 17.29 -25.31
C GLY A 289 -15.62 17.46 -23.84
N HIS A 290 -14.76 18.45 -23.57
CA HIS A 290 -14.17 18.67 -22.25
C HIS A 290 -13.82 20.16 -22.08
N VAL A 291 -13.86 20.69 -20.86
CA VAL A 291 -13.40 22.06 -20.55
C VAL A 291 -12.29 22.08 -19.50
N PHE A 292 -11.27 22.89 -19.74
CA PHE A 292 -10.26 23.22 -18.72
C PHE A 292 -10.60 24.53 -18.04
N ASN A 293 -10.55 24.52 -16.71
CA ASN A 293 -10.78 25.70 -15.87
C ASN A 293 -9.61 25.93 -14.90
N ALA A 294 -9.22 27.19 -14.69
CA ALA A 294 -8.16 27.58 -13.76
C ALA A 294 -8.70 27.99 -12.38
N ALA A 295 -9.53 27.12 -11.79
CA ALA A 295 -10.08 27.30 -10.45
C ALA A 295 -10.13 25.96 -9.69
N GLY A 296 -10.27 26.02 -8.37
CA GLY A 296 -10.49 24.83 -7.54
C GLY A 296 -9.37 23.77 -7.65
N GLY A 297 -9.78 22.51 -7.49
CA GLY A 297 -8.88 21.35 -7.46
C GLY A 297 -9.63 20.03 -7.66
N ASN A 298 -10.58 19.99 -8.58
CA ASN A 298 -11.49 18.87 -8.78
C ASN A 298 -11.80 18.64 -10.27
N GLY A 299 -12.52 17.58 -10.58
CA GLY A 299 -13.00 17.28 -11.92
C GLY A 299 -14.35 16.58 -11.88
N ASN A 300 -15.00 16.52 -13.04
CA ASN A 300 -16.21 15.73 -13.22
C ASN A 300 -16.42 15.37 -14.69
N ALA A 301 -16.52 14.08 -14.98
CA ALA A 301 -16.71 13.56 -16.33
C ALA A 301 -18.11 13.82 -16.93
N GLY A 302 -19.07 14.25 -16.12
CA GLY A 302 -20.48 14.46 -16.47
C GLY A 302 -21.27 13.16 -16.64
N CYS A 303 -20.64 12.14 -17.23
CA CYS A 303 -21.17 10.80 -17.42
C CYS A 303 -20.05 9.80 -17.67
N ILE A 304 -20.31 8.51 -17.41
CA ILE A 304 -19.32 7.44 -17.59
C ILE A 304 -19.56 6.74 -18.93
N GLY A 305 -18.52 6.65 -19.74
CA GLY A 305 -18.55 5.94 -21.02
C GLY A 305 -19.40 6.60 -22.10
N CYS A 306 -19.88 7.83 -21.90
CA CYS A 306 -20.87 8.50 -22.74
C CYS A 306 -20.33 9.16 -24.03
N ILE A 307 -19.08 8.91 -24.44
CA ILE A 307 -18.57 9.42 -25.72
C ILE A 307 -19.52 9.08 -26.88
N CYS A 308 -19.61 9.98 -27.86
CA CYS A 308 -20.53 9.87 -29.01
C CYS A 308 -22.02 9.71 -28.67
N THR A 309 -22.43 9.83 -27.41
CA THR A 309 -23.84 9.88 -27.04
C THR A 309 -24.29 11.34 -27.01
N ASP A 310 -25.20 11.69 -27.90
CA ASP A 310 -25.77 13.04 -27.94
C ASP A 310 -26.66 13.30 -26.70
N PRO A 311 -26.62 14.52 -26.14
CA PRO A 311 -27.58 14.95 -25.11
C PRO A 311 -29.02 14.77 -25.57
N ALA A 312 -29.84 14.08 -24.79
CA ALA A 312 -31.25 13.83 -25.12
C ALA A 312 -32.12 15.09 -25.00
N THR A 313 -31.76 16.00 -24.09
CA THR A 313 -32.41 17.29 -23.87
C THR A 313 -31.35 18.37 -23.67
N SER A 314 -31.77 19.63 -23.53
CA SER A 314 -30.89 20.75 -23.19
C SER A 314 -30.32 20.71 -21.77
N THR A 315 -30.73 19.74 -20.95
CA THR A 315 -30.26 19.57 -19.57
C THR A 315 -29.69 18.19 -19.28
N THR A 316 -29.77 17.25 -20.23
CA THR A 316 -29.18 15.93 -20.08
C THR A 316 -27.67 16.02 -20.26
N LEU A 317 -26.90 15.58 -19.26
CA LEU A 317 -25.47 15.38 -19.41
C LEU A 317 -25.21 14.18 -20.33
N ALA A 318 -24.31 14.34 -21.30
CA ALA A 318 -23.87 13.31 -22.22
C ALA A 318 -22.47 13.69 -22.76
N LYS A 319 -22.13 13.34 -24.01
CA LYS A 319 -20.87 13.80 -24.60
C LYS A 319 -20.77 15.33 -24.51
N GLY A 320 -19.58 15.83 -24.19
CA GLY A 320 -19.37 17.27 -24.05
C GLY A 320 -19.85 17.86 -22.73
N SER A 321 -19.97 17.06 -21.67
CA SER A 321 -20.36 17.56 -20.35
C SER A 321 -19.26 17.43 -19.29
N ALA A 322 -18.00 17.21 -19.66
CA ALA A 322 -16.93 16.99 -18.68
C ALA A 322 -16.06 18.23 -18.44
N PHE A 323 -15.49 18.33 -17.24
CA PHE A 323 -14.49 19.33 -16.93
C PHE A 323 -13.35 18.80 -16.07
N THR A 324 -12.22 19.48 -16.17
CA THR A 324 -11.10 19.37 -15.24
C THR A 324 -10.72 20.76 -14.77
N GLN A 325 -10.54 20.95 -13.46
CA GLN A 325 -10.14 22.25 -12.93
C GLN A 325 -9.06 22.18 -11.85
N ASN A 326 -8.10 23.09 -11.96
CA ASN A 326 -7.03 23.26 -10.98
C ASN A 326 -6.57 24.72 -10.99
N THR A 327 -6.27 25.28 -9.82
CA THR A 327 -5.67 26.63 -9.72
C THR A 327 -4.33 26.79 -10.43
N ASN A 328 -3.58 25.69 -10.63
CA ASN A 328 -2.33 25.64 -11.38
C ASN A 328 -2.37 24.45 -12.38
N PRO A 329 -3.08 24.59 -13.52
CA PRO A 329 -3.39 23.47 -14.40
C PRO A 329 -2.24 23.20 -15.39
N VAL A 330 -1.09 22.81 -14.85
CA VAL A 330 0.13 22.47 -15.60
C VAL A 330 0.83 21.25 -15.01
N GLY A 331 1.59 20.54 -15.84
CA GLY A 331 2.49 19.48 -15.39
C GLY A 331 1.80 18.13 -15.17
N ASP A 332 2.62 17.15 -14.77
CA ASP A 332 2.26 15.74 -14.67
C ASP A 332 1.09 15.46 -13.72
N THR A 333 1.00 16.17 -12.61
CA THR A 333 -0.13 16.06 -11.68
C THR A 333 -1.44 16.43 -12.37
N PHE A 334 -1.49 17.57 -13.09
CA PHE A 334 -2.70 17.99 -13.78
C PHE A 334 -3.03 17.03 -14.94
N ASP A 335 -2.04 16.69 -15.75
CA ASP A 335 -2.26 15.88 -16.96
C ASP A 335 -2.68 14.44 -16.63
N ILE A 336 -2.08 13.82 -15.60
CA ILE A 336 -2.30 12.41 -15.27
C ILE A 336 -3.35 12.23 -14.16
N ASP A 337 -3.18 12.90 -13.02
CA ASP A 337 -4.06 12.67 -11.87
C ASP A 337 -5.46 13.27 -12.10
N TYR A 338 -5.58 14.31 -12.95
CA TYR A 338 -6.85 14.98 -13.22
C TYR A 338 -7.36 14.69 -14.64
N VAL A 339 -6.66 15.16 -15.68
CA VAL A 339 -7.20 15.12 -17.06
C VAL A 339 -7.36 13.68 -17.57
N ALA A 340 -6.33 12.84 -17.43
CA ALA A 340 -6.41 11.45 -17.85
C ALA A 340 -7.44 10.65 -17.03
N HIS A 341 -7.64 11.00 -15.76
CA HIS A 341 -8.67 10.39 -14.89
C HIS A 341 -10.08 10.72 -15.38
N GLU A 342 -10.39 12.00 -15.56
CA GLU A 342 -11.72 12.45 -16.00
C GLU A 342 -12.03 11.97 -17.42
N MET A 343 -11.05 12.03 -18.32
CA MET A 343 -11.22 11.46 -19.66
C MET A 343 -11.33 9.92 -19.61
N GLY A 344 -10.69 9.25 -18.66
CA GLY A 344 -10.85 7.82 -18.40
C GLY A 344 -12.29 7.45 -18.04
N HIS A 345 -12.97 8.27 -17.23
CA HIS A 345 -14.42 8.14 -16.98
C HIS A 345 -15.24 8.36 -18.25
N GLN A 346 -14.99 9.44 -19.00
CA GLN A 346 -15.72 9.69 -20.26
C GLN A 346 -15.63 8.49 -21.22
N LEU A 347 -14.48 7.81 -21.22
CA LEU A 347 -14.22 6.60 -22.01
C LEU A 347 -14.84 5.31 -21.44
N GLY A 348 -15.19 5.26 -20.14
CA GLY A 348 -15.94 4.16 -19.53
C GLY A 348 -15.38 3.56 -18.25
N GLY A 349 -14.25 4.07 -17.73
CA GLY A 349 -13.65 3.58 -16.50
C GLY A 349 -14.44 4.00 -15.26
N ASN A 350 -14.60 3.10 -14.29
CA ASN A 350 -15.00 3.46 -12.93
C ASN A 350 -13.78 3.50 -12.01
N HIS A 351 -13.93 4.02 -10.79
CA HIS A 351 -12.83 4.07 -9.85
C HIS A 351 -12.38 2.68 -9.39
N THR A 352 -11.07 2.55 -9.20
CA THR A 352 -10.43 1.30 -8.81
C THR A 352 -10.06 1.24 -7.34
N PHE A 353 -10.01 2.36 -6.62
CA PHE A 353 -9.67 2.38 -5.20
C PHE A 353 -10.68 1.56 -4.38
N SER A 354 -10.27 1.09 -3.19
CA SER A 354 -11.12 0.31 -2.27
C SER A 354 -11.20 0.91 -0.88
N ASN A 355 -10.67 2.12 -0.66
CA ASN A 355 -10.80 2.82 0.61
C ASN A 355 -12.28 3.02 0.98
N ILE A 356 -13.14 3.30 0.01
CA ILE A 356 -14.60 3.19 0.14
C ILE A 356 -15.10 2.25 -0.99
N THR A 357 -16.30 1.68 -0.85
CA THR A 357 -16.96 1.02 -1.99
C THR A 357 -17.96 1.95 -2.68
N GLU A 358 -17.95 1.89 -4.00
CA GLU A 358 -18.93 2.56 -4.86
C GLU A 358 -19.96 1.55 -5.43
N GLY A 359 -19.79 0.26 -5.15
CA GLY A 359 -20.68 -0.79 -5.67
C GLY A 359 -20.60 -0.98 -7.19
N THR A 360 -19.54 -0.48 -7.83
CA THR A 360 -19.29 -0.55 -9.29
C THR A 360 -18.70 -1.90 -9.73
N ALA A 361 -18.40 -2.78 -8.77
CA ALA A 361 -17.73 -4.07 -8.94
C ALA A 361 -16.26 -4.00 -9.41
N VAL A 362 -15.66 -2.80 -9.49
CA VAL A 362 -14.25 -2.62 -9.86
C VAL A 362 -13.43 -1.83 -8.83
N ASN A 363 -13.92 -1.67 -7.61
CA ASN A 363 -13.08 -1.26 -6.46
C ASN A 363 -12.12 -2.42 -6.10
N VAL A 364 -10.94 -2.46 -6.73
CA VAL A 364 -10.00 -3.59 -6.78
C VAL A 364 -8.58 -3.25 -6.35
N GLU A 365 -8.27 -2.00 -6.05
CA GLU A 365 -6.98 -1.58 -5.50
C GLU A 365 -7.12 -1.27 -4.00
N PRO A 366 -6.17 -1.68 -3.14
CA PRO A 366 -6.24 -1.39 -1.71
C PRO A 366 -6.12 0.12 -1.43
N GLY A 367 -6.73 0.60 -0.34
CA GLY A 367 -6.66 2.00 0.07
C GLY A 367 -7.10 2.95 -1.05
N GLY A 368 -6.38 4.05 -1.21
CA GLY A 368 -6.57 5.00 -2.31
C GLY A 368 -6.14 4.49 -3.69
N GLY A 369 -5.53 3.31 -3.82
CA GLY A 369 -5.03 2.81 -5.09
C GLY A 369 -3.81 3.58 -5.64
N THR A 370 -3.38 3.17 -6.82
CA THR A 370 -2.11 3.57 -7.45
C THR A 370 -2.23 3.90 -8.93
N THR A 371 -3.21 3.35 -9.65
CA THR A 371 -3.43 3.61 -11.07
C THR A 371 -4.22 4.89 -11.34
N ILE A 372 -4.34 5.31 -12.60
CA ILE A 372 -5.04 6.55 -13.00
C ILE A 372 -6.47 6.63 -12.43
N MET A 373 -7.24 5.53 -12.45
CA MET A 373 -8.62 5.50 -11.91
C MET A 373 -8.67 5.29 -10.39
N GLY A 374 -7.51 5.26 -9.72
CA GLY A 374 -7.42 5.31 -8.27
C GLY A 374 -7.49 6.74 -7.75
N TYR A 375 -7.53 6.85 -6.42
CA TYR A 375 -7.53 8.07 -5.62
C TYR A 375 -6.18 8.22 -4.88
N ALA A 376 -5.08 8.09 -5.62
CA ALA A 376 -3.75 8.27 -5.07
C ALA A 376 -3.57 9.71 -4.54
N GLY A 377 -3.09 9.84 -3.30
CA GLY A 377 -2.78 11.12 -2.67
C GLY A 377 -3.96 11.85 -2.03
N ILE A 378 -5.19 11.35 -2.16
CA ILE A 378 -6.41 12.10 -1.77
C ILE A 378 -7.28 11.38 -0.71
N THR A 379 -6.86 10.21 -0.24
CA THR A 379 -7.54 9.45 0.82
C THR A 379 -6.71 9.41 2.12
N PRO A 380 -7.31 9.15 3.31
CA PRO A 380 -6.55 8.90 4.54
C PRO A 380 -5.71 7.61 4.53
N ASP A 381 -5.98 6.73 3.56
CA ASP A 381 -5.29 5.46 3.32
C ASP A 381 -4.59 5.46 1.96
N ASN A 382 -3.80 6.50 1.71
CA ASN A 382 -3.01 6.60 0.49
C ASN A 382 -1.94 5.50 0.43
N VAL A 383 -2.00 4.70 -0.63
CA VAL A 383 -0.92 3.78 -1.00
C VAL A 383 0.29 4.55 -1.55
N GLN A 384 0.01 5.64 -2.26
CA GLN A 384 0.99 6.61 -2.74
C GLN A 384 0.34 7.98 -2.98
N MET A 385 1.15 9.00 -3.27
CA MET A 385 0.70 10.39 -3.36
C MET A 385 0.27 10.86 -4.76
N ASN A 386 0.59 10.12 -5.82
CA ASN A 386 0.27 10.48 -7.20
C ASN A 386 -0.02 9.22 -8.00
N SER A 387 -0.93 9.27 -8.96
CA SER A 387 -1.29 8.11 -9.78
C SER A 387 -0.19 7.77 -10.77
N ASP A 388 0.17 6.52 -10.84
CA ASP A 388 1.07 6.02 -11.86
C ASP A 388 0.38 6.06 -13.22
N ALA A 389 1.09 6.52 -14.26
CA ALA A 389 0.53 6.85 -15.57
C ALA A 389 0.20 5.60 -16.43
N TYR A 390 -0.64 4.73 -15.89
CA TYR A 390 -1.26 3.57 -16.56
C TYR A 390 -2.61 3.25 -15.93
N PHE A 391 -3.39 2.40 -16.59
CA PHE A 391 -4.69 1.96 -16.11
C PHE A 391 -4.61 0.53 -15.57
N HIS A 392 -5.38 0.28 -14.51
CA HIS A 392 -5.59 -1.08 -14.00
C HIS A 392 -6.27 -1.94 -15.06
N TYR A 393 -5.99 -3.25 -15.07
CA TYR A 393 -6.68 -4.23 -15.92
C TYR A 393 -8.20 -3.99 -16.01
N SER A 394 -8.86 -3.83 -14.86
CA SER A 394 -10.31 -3.60 -14.80
C SER A 394 -10.77 -2.33 -15.51
N SER A 395 -9.99 -1.24 -15.47
CA SER A 395 -10.31 -0.01 -16.21
C SER A 395 -10.08 -0.19 -17.71
N ILE A 396 -9.01 -0.88 -18.11
CA ILE A 396 -8.75 -1.24 -19.52
C ILE A 396 -9.92 -2.07 -20.06
N ASP A 397 -10.36 -3.07 -19.29
CA ASP A 397 -11.48 -3.93 -19.66
C ASP A 397 -12.79 -3.14 -19.82
N GLN A 398 -13.14 -2.27 -18.86
CA GLN A 398 -14.34 -1.45 -18.94
C GLN A 398 -14.32 -0.49 -20.13
N ILE A 399 -13.24 0.27 -20.29
CA ILE A 399 -13.09 1.28 -21.34
C ILE A 399 -13.18 0.61 -22.70
N LEU A 400 -12.33 -0.37 -22.97
CA LEU A 400 -12.32 -1.01 -24.28
C LEU A 400 -13.65 -1.71 -24.58
N THR A 401 -14.35 -2.28 -23.59
CA THR A 401 -15.70 -2.86 -23.79
C THR A 401 -16.70 -1.80 -24.23
N ASN A 402 -16.67 -0.63 -23.58
CA ASN A 402 -17.49 0.51 -23.99
C ASN A 402 -17.16 0.96 -25.42
N LEU A 403 -15.87 1.09 -25.76
CA LEU A 403 -15.44 1.50 -27.10
C LEU A 403 -15.84 0.50 -28.19
N ASP A 404 -15.67 -0.80 -27.93
CA ASP A 404 -16.04 -1.87 -28.86
C ASP A 404 -17.56 -1.92 -29.12
N SER A 405 -18.38 -1.51 -28.13
CA SER A 405 -19.82 -1.37 -28.28
C SER A 405 -20.26 -0.17 -29.14
N LYS A 406 -19.33 0.76 -29.43
CA LYS A 406 -19.58 2.03 -30.13
C LYS A 406 -18.86 2.09 -31.48
N SER A 407 -19.12 1.12 -32.35
CA SER A 407 -18.46 0.98 -33.66
C SER A 407 -18.63 2.18 -34.62
N ALA A 408 -19.67 3.00 -34.44
CA ALA A 408 -19.90 4.23 -35.23
C ALA A 408 -19.22 5.48 -34.64
N CYS A 409 -18.51 5.35 -33.51
CA CYS A 409 -17.89 6.46 -32.79
C CYS A 409 -16.43 6.68 -33.24
N GLY A 410 -16.11 7.91 -33.65
CA GLY A 410 -14.79 8.26 -34.15
C GLY A 410 -14.44 7.55 -35.47
N THR A 411 -13.14 7.45 -35.75
CA THR A 411 -12.60 6.71 -36.90
C THR A 411 -11.70 5.58 -36.42
N GLU A 412 -11.84 4.39 -37.00
CA GLU A 412 -11.00 3.23 -36.66
C GLU A 412 -10.12 2.80 -37.83
N GLN A 413 -8.92 2.34 -37.51
CA GLN A 413 -7.99 1.73 -38.45
C GLN A 413 -7.52 0.40 -37.88
N THR A 414 -7.53 -0.65 -38.71
CA THR A 414 -6.90 -1.92 -38.31
C THR A 414 -5.39 -1.73 -38.31
N ILE A 415 -4.74 -2.15 -37.23
CA ILE A 415 -3.29 -2.11 -37.13
C ILE A 415 -2.73 -3.31 -37.92
N THR A 416 -2.07 -3.03 -39.03
CA THR A 416 -1.46 -4.04 -39.90
C THR A 416 0.06 -4.08 -39.82
N THR A 417 0.67 -3.10 -39.15
CA THR A 417 2.11 -2.93 -39.03
C THR A 417 2.70 -3.64 -37.81
N ASN A 418 1.86 -4.17 -36.93
CA ASN A 418 2.24 -4.86 -35.71
C ASN A 418 1.28 -6.03 -35.42
N THR A 419 1.72 -7.02 -34.65
CA THR A 419 0.84 -8.12 -34.20
C THR A 419 0.67 -8.09 -32.69
N ALA A 420 -0.53 -8.43 -32.23
CA ALA A 420 -0.82 -8.39 -30.81
C ALA A 420 -0.04 -9.47 -30.04
N PRO A 421 0.35 -9.21 -28.79
CA PRO A 421 0.89 -10.23 -27.90
C PRO A 421 -0.06 -11.41 -27.76
N VAL A 422 0.47 -12.62 -27.90
CA VAL A 422 -0.24 -13.87 -27.62
C VAL A 422 0.27 -14.41 -26.30
N ILE A 423 -0.58 -14.36 -25.27
CA ILE A 423 -0.26 -14.85 -23.92
C ILE A 423 -0.42 -16.37 -23.89
N ALA A 424 0.60 -17.08 -23.41
CA ALA A 424 0.53 -18.53 -23.21
C ALA A 424 -0.57 -18.88 -22.17
N PRO A 425 -1.25 -20.04 -22.29
CA PRO A 425 -2.31 -20.43 -21.38
C PRO A 425 -1.88 -20.36 -19.91
N LEU A 426 -2.67 -19.65 -19.10
CA LEU A 426 -2.43 -19.54 -17.66
C LEU A 426 -3.00 -20.75 -16.92
N THR A 427 -2.29 -21.17 -15.88
CA THR A 427 -2.73 -22.25 -14.98
C THR A 427 -3.33 -21.65 -13.73
N ALA A 428 -4.48 -22.17 -13.30
CA ALA A 428 -5.06 -21.87 -11.99
C ALA A 428 -4.41 -22.76 -10.91
N TYR A 429 -4.10 -22.18 -9.76
CA TYR A 429 -3.38 -22.88 -8.69
C TYR A 429 -4.20 -22.97 -7.40
N THR A 430 -3.99 -24.03 -6.62
CA THR A 430 -4.43 -24.10 -5.22
C THR A 430 -3.22 -23.99 -4.32
N ILE A 431 -3.22 -23.05 -3.37
CA ILE A 431 -2.09 -22.76 -2.46
C ILE A 431 -2.53 -22.79 -0.99
N PRO A 432 -1.64 -23.14 -0.05
CA PRO A 432 -1.94 -23.06 1.38
C PRO A 432 -2.07 -21.60 1.84
N LYS A 433 -2.94 -21.34 2.84
CA LYS A 433 -3.08 -20.00 3.44
C LYS A 433 -1.81 -19.58 4.18
N GLY A 434 -1.59 -18.28 4.34
CA GLY A 434 -0.42 -17.75 5.03
C GLY A 434 0.91 -18.07 4.36
N THR A 435 0.93 -18.26 3.03
CA THR A 435 2.12 -18.71 2.28
C THR A 435 2.40 -17.78 1.11
N ALA A 436 3.68 -17.44 0.89
CA ALA A 436 4.11 -16.64 -0.25
C ALA A 436 3.99 -17.44 -1.57
N TYR A 437 3.70 -16.75 -2.65
CA TYR A 437 3.61 -17.34 -3.99
C TYR A 437 4.05 -16.35 -5.06
N TYR A 438 4.16 -16.84 -6.29
CA TYR A 438 4.38 -16.00 -7.46
C TYR A 438 3.39 -16.36 -8.57
N LEU A 439 3.22 -15.47 -9.54
CA LEU A 439 2.55 -15.79 -10.80
C LEU A 439 3.49 -15.50 -11.94
N GLU A 440 3.36 -16.25 -13.02
CA GLU A 440 4.26 -16.17 -14.17
C GLU A 440 3.47 -16.34 -15.46
N ALA A 441 3.76 -15.47 -16.42
CA ALA A 441 3.22 -15.50 -17.77
C ALA A 441 4.36 -15.41 -18.78
N SER A 442 4.08 -15.84 -20.00
CA SER A 442 4.93 -15.58 -21.16
C SER A 442 4.04 -15.19 -22.33
N ALA A 443 4.57 -14.34 -23.21
CA ALA A 443 3.88 -13.92 -24.41
C ALA A 443 4.85 -13.90 -25.60
N THR A 444 4.30 -14.04 -26.79
CA THR A 444 5.00 -13.97 -28.07
C THR A 444 4.17 -13.18 -29.07
N ASP A 445 4.83 -12.53 -30.01
CA ASP A 445 4.25 -11.91 -31.19
C ASP A 445 5.07 -12.30 -32.44
N ALA A 446 4.69 -11.81 -33.62
CA ALA A 446 5.41 -12.10 -34.85
C ALA A 446 6.72 -11.31 -34.98
N GLN A 447 6.83 -10.15 -34.32
CA GLN A 447 7.96 -9.24 -34.40
C GLN A 447 9.07 -9.56 -33.39
N ASN A 448 8.77 -10.38 -32.36
CA ASN A 448 9.59 -10.58 -31.17
C ASN A 448 9.87 -9.26 -30.45
N ASP A 449 8.84 -8.43 -30.31
CA ASP A 449 8.92 -7.17 -29.60
C ASP A 449 9.16 -7.40 -28.08
N VAL A 450 9.69 -6.38 -27.41
CA VAL A 450 9.91 -6.43 -25.96
C VAL A 450 8.58 -6.19 -25.25
N PHE A 451 8.23 -7.09 -24.32
CA PHE A 451 7.01 -6.96 -23.53
C PHE A 451 7.24 -6.46 -22.11
N LYS A 452 6.24 -5.76 -21.58
CA LYS A 452 6.07 -5.51 -20.15
C LYS A 452 4.85 -6.27 -19.63
N TYR A 453 5.03 -6.96 -18.52
CA TYR A 453 4.00 -7.76 -17.85
C TYR A 453 3.57 -7.08 -16.56
N ASN A 454 2.28 -6.81 -16.44
CA ASN A 454 1.64 -6.31 -15.21
C ASN A 454 0.70 -7.38 -14.68
N TRP A 455 1.04 -7.98 -13.54
CA TRP A 455 0.13 -8.86 -12.81
C TRP A 455 -0.67 -8.05 -11.79
N GLU A 456 -1.99 -8.15 -11.79
CA GLU A 456 -2.87 -7.38 -10.92
C GLU A 456 -3.98 -8.26 -10.31
N GLN A 457 -4.36 -7.99 -9.06
CA GLN A 457 -5.58 -8.56 -8.49
C GLN A 457 -6.78 -7.77 -8.98
N TYR A 458 -7.89 -8.46 -9.27
CA TYR A 458 -9.17 -7.81 -9.58
C TYR A 458 -10.29 -8.26 -8.64
N ASP A 459 -9.92 -8.65 -7.41
CA ASP A 459 -10.84 -8.94 -6.32
C ASP A 459 -11.52 -7.65 -5.83
N THR A 460 -12.79 -7.46 -6.20
CA THR A 460 -13.56 -6.31 -5.72
C THR A 460 -13.92 -6.44 -4.23
N VAL A 461 -14.00 -5.30 -3.52
CA VAL A 461 -14.61 -5.25 -2.18
C VAL A 461 -16.13 -5.44 -2.15
N GLY A 462 -16.79 -5.52 -3.32
CA GLY A 462 -18.26 -5.65 -3.38
C GLY A 462 -18.95 -4.44 -2.79
N THR A 463 -20.16 -4.57 -2.25
CA THR A 463 -20.97 -3.44 -1.75
C THR A 463 -20.92 -3.24 -0.23
N THR A 464 -20.23 -4.13 0.50
CA THR A 464 -20.30 -4.21 1.97
C THR A 464 -18.95 -4.05 2.66
N ASN A 465 -17.86 -3.88 1.90
CA ASN A 465 -16.51 -3.87 2.44
C ASN A 465 -15.69 -2.72 1.86
N SER A 466 -14.59 -2.42 2.53
CA SER A 466 -13.52 -1.53 2.10
C SER A 466 -12.18 -2.07 2.58
N ILE A 467 -11.12 -1.67 1.90
CA ILE A 467 -9.74 -1.85 2.34
C ILE A 467 -9.24 -0.49 2.84
N SER A 468 -9.61 -0.16 4.09
CA SER A 468 -9.23 1.07 4.79
C SER A 468 -8.72 0.73 6.20
N GLY A 469 -7.65 1.41 6.62
CA GLY A 469 -6.91 1.12 7.84
C GLY A 469 -6.41 -0.32 7.93
N ASP A 470 -6.65 -0.96 9.08
CA ASP A 470 -6.10 -2.29 9.39
C ASP A 470 -6.96 -3.45 8.86
N SER A 471 -8.02 -3.19 8.07
CA SER A 471 -8.85 -4.27 7.53
C SER A 471 -8.08 -5.11 6.50
N GLY A 472 -7.19 -4.49 5.72
CA GLY A 472 -6.56 -5.07 4.53
C GLY A 472 -5.54 -6.19 4.74
N TRP A 473 -5.23 -6.61 5.97
CA TRP A 473 -4.05 -7.43 6.26
C TRP A 473 -4.27 -8.95 6.16
N GLY A 474 -5.04 -9.39 5.15
CA GLY A 474 -5.13 -10.80 4.75
C GLY A 474 -6.24 -11.62 5.39
N PHE A 475 -7.06 -11.00 6.27
CA PHE A 475 -8.18 -11.64 6.95
C PHE A 475 -9.55 -11.28 6.36
N ASN A 476 -9.58 -10.44 5.32
CA ASN A 476 -10.81 -10.04 4.65
C ASN A 476 -11.27 -11.09 3.62
N PRO A 477 -12.58 -11.36 3.54
CA PRO A 477 -13.14 -12.31 2.58
C PRO A 477 -13.16 -11.81 1.13
N VAL A 478 -13.05 -10.50 0.94
CA VAL A 478 -13.12 -9.81 -0.37
C VAL A 478 -12.09 -8.68 -0.45
N GLY A 479 -11.95 -8.06 -1.62
CA GLY A 479 -10.96 -7.01 -1.86
C GLY A 479 -9.55 -7.52 -2.13
N ALA A 480 -8.73 -6.66 -2.70
CA ALA A 480 -7.35 -6.97 -3.06
C ALA A 480 -6.41 -7.01 -1.85
N LEU A 481 -5.42 -7.90 -1.94
CA LEU A 481 -4.36 -8.07 -0.94
C LEU A 481 -3.06 -7.37 -1.31
N THR A 482 -2.94 -6.89 -2.56
CA THR A 482 -1.74 -6.26 -3.08
C THR A 482 -2.08 -5.07 -3.95
N ARG A 483 -1.31 -4.00 -3.82
CA ARG A 483 -1.36 -2.85 -4.74
C ARG A 483 -0.98 -3.21 -6.18
N SER A 484 -1.29 -2.33 -7.12
CA SER A 484 -0.76 -2.44 -8.48
C SER A 484 0.66 -1.86 -8.58
N TYR A 485 1.40 -2.35 -9.57
CA TYR A 485 2.72 -1.85 -9.97
C TYR A 485 2.80 -1.79 -11.51
N PHE A 486 3.68 -0.92 -11.99
CA PHE A 486 4.10 -0.91 -13.39
C PHE A 486 4.67 -2.25 -13.85
N GLY A 487 4.56 -2.47 -15.16
CA GLY A 487 5.00 -3.70 -15.79
C GLY A 487 6.50 -3.83 -15.81
N THR A 488 6.96 -5.08 -15.70
CA THR A 488 8.39 -5.40 -15.82
C THR A 488 8.61 -6.28 -17.04
N THR A 489 9.85 -6.39 -17.52
CA THR A 489 10.19 -7.35 -18.58
C THR A 489 10.11 -8.81 -18.09
N SER A 490 10.11 -9.02 -16.78
CA SER A 490 9.86 -10.33 -16.18
C SER A 490 8.37 -10.62 -16.23
N GLY A 491 8.02 -11.75 -16.85
CA GLY A 491 6.66 -12.32 -16.78
C GLY A 491 6.25 -12.80 -15.39
N ARG A 492 7.19 -12.82 -14.42
CA ARG A 492 6.98 -13.26 -13.05
C ARG A 492 6.80 -12.09 -12.06
N ARG A 493 5.77 -12.17 -11.21
CA ARG A 493 5.54 -11.30 -10.03
C ARG A 493 5.39 -12.13 -8.75
N TYR A 494 5.99 -11.68 -7.65
CA TYR A 494 5.88 -12.31 -6.32
C TYR A 494 4.84 -11.60 -5.45
N PHE A 495 4.14 -12.38 -4.60
CA PHE A 495 3.08 -11.91 -3.70
C PHE A 495 3.34 -12.40 -2.25
N PRO A 496 3.67 -11.50 -1.29
CA PRO A 496 4.09 -10.12 -1.51
C PRO A 496 5.44 -10.06 -2.26
N LYS A 497 5.92 -8.85 -2.59
CA LYS A 497 7.21 -8.67 -3.26
C LYS A 497 8.32 -9.49 -2.60
N LEU A 498 9.20 -10.08 -3.41
CA LEU A 498 10.23 -11.01 -2.94
C LEU A 498 11.08 -10.40 -1.82
N SER A 499 11.43 -9.12 -1.89
CA SER A 499 12.20 -8.45 -0.85
C SER A 499 11.53 -8.47 0.54
N THR A 500 10.20 -8.39 0.60
CA THR A 500 9.43 -8.55 1.86
C THR A 500 9.55 -9.99 2.39
N VAL A 501 9.41 -10.98 1.51
CA VAL A 501 9.55 -12.39 1.88
C VAL A 501 10.98 -12.71 2.34
N MET A 502 11.98 -12.08 1.72
CA MET A 502 13.38 -12.22 2.09
C MET A 502 13.68 -11.66 3.49
N THR A 503 12.92 -10.70 4.01
CA THR A 503 13.04 -10.26 5.41
C THR A 503 12.28 -11.17 6.39
N GLY A 504 11.62 -12.22 5.90
CA GLY A 504 10.83 -13.15 6.70
C GLY A 504 9.42 -12.64 7.03
N ASN A 505 8.93 -11.61 6.32
CA ASN A 505 7.59 -11.05 6.52
C ASN A 505 6.66 -11.46 5.37
N LEU A 506 5.36 -11.57 5.67
CA LEU A 506 4.30 -11.81 4.67
C LEU A 506 3.25 -10.69 4.64
N ILE A 507 3.36 -9.71 5.53
CA ILE A 507 2.55 -8.49 5.57
C ILE A 507 3.53 -7.32 5.48
N ASN A 508 3.25 -6.40 4.56
CA ASN A 508 3.96 -5.13 4.47
C ASN A 508 2.94 -4.00 4.39
N LYS A 509 2.77 -3.29 5.52
CA LYS A 509 1.80 -2.20 5.62
C LYS A 509 2.19 -0.97 4.80
N THR A 510 3.49 -0.76 4.56
CA THR A 510 3.98 0.38 3.77
C THR A 510 3.74 0.16 2.28
N ASP A 511 4.02 -1.05 1.80
CA ASP A 511 3.83 -1.41 0.40
C ASP A 511 2.40 -1.88 0.08
N TRP A 512 1.51 -1.99 1.07
CA TRP A 512 0.14 -2.49 0.91
C TRP A 512 0.09 -3.87 0.22
N GLU A 513 0.92 -4.80 0.69
CA GLU A 513 0.93 -6.18 0.19
C GLU A 513 0.88 -7.19 1.34
N THR A 514 0.05 -8.22 1.16
CA THR A 514 -0.06 -9.37 2.06
C THR A 514 -0.45 -10.64 1.32
N VAL A 515 -0.32 -11.78 2.00
CA VAL A 515 -0.97 -13.05 1.64
C VAL A 515 -2.35 -13.15 2.29
N SER A 516 -3.17 -14.11 1.84
CA SER A 516 -4.43 -14.43 2.53
C SER A 516 -4.18 -15.40 3.68
N TYR A 517 -4.74 -15.10 4.85
CA TYR A 517 -4.72 -15.97 6.03
C TYR A 517 -6.02 -16.75 6.21
N ILE A 518 -6.98 -16.57 5.29
CA ILE A 518 -8.23 -17.30 5.25
C ILE A 518 -8.40 -17.99 3.89
N PRO A 519 -9.20 -19.06 3.80
CA PRO A 519 -9.51 -19.68 2.52
C PRO A 519 -10.40 -18.76 1.69
N ARG A 520 -9.98 -18.47 0.45
CA ARG A 520 -10.76 -17.74 -0.55
C ARG A 520 -10.16 -17.93 -1.93
N VAL A 521 -10.94 -17.66 -2.97
CA VAL A 521 -10.43 -17.60 -4.34
C VAL A 521 -9.96 -16.17 -4.60
N LEU A 522 -8.70 -16.03 -5.01
CA LEU A 522 -8.10 -14.78 -5.48
C LEU A 522 -8.13 -14.74 -7.00
N LYS A 523 -8.42 -13.57 -7.55
CA LYS A 523 -8.61 -13.33 -8.97
C LYS A 523 -7.50 -12.45 -9.50
N TYR A 524 -6.80 -12.95 -10.50
CA TYR A 524 -5.63 -12.30 -11.07
C TYR A 524 -5.75 -12.11 -12.58
N ALA A 525 -5.28 -10.98 -13.08
CA ALA A 525 -5.08 -10.76 -14.51
C ALA A 525 -3.62 -10.41 -14.77
N VAL A 526 -3.12 -10.84 -15.92
CA VAL A 526 -1.88 -10.32 -16.49
C VAL A 526 -2.21 -9.47 -17.70
N THR A 527 -1.74 -8.23 -17.70
CA THR A 527 -1.78 -7.33 -18.86
C THR A 527 -0.38 -7.27 -19.46
N VAL A 528 -0.28 -7.72 -20.70
CA VAL A 528 0.96 -7.69 -21.49
C VAL A 528 0.90 -6.50 -22.43
N ARG A 529 1.83 -5.57 -22.25
CA ARG A 529 2.01 -4.38 -23.08
C ARG A 529 3.17 -4.62 -24.03
N ASP A 530 2.87 -4.45 -25.29
CA ASP A 530 3.86 -4.42 -26.35
C ASP A 530 4.52 -3.04 -26.40
N GLU A 531 5.84 -3.00 -26.27
CA GLU A 531 6.63 -1.78 -26.37
C GLU A 531 6.97 -1.40 -27.82
N ASN A 532 6.21 -1.90 -28.80
CA ASN A 532 6.29 -1.46 -30.18
C ASN A 532 6.23 0.08 -30.28
N PRO A 533 7.23 0.72 -30.91
CA PRO A 533 7.38 2.17 -30.88
C PRO A 533 6.35 2.94 -31.73
N VAL A 534 5.63 2.25 -32.61
CA VAL A 534 4.75 2.86 -33.62
C VAL A 534 3.28 2.58 -33.33
N ARG A 535 2.94 1.31 -33.09
CA ARG A 535 1.56 0.88 -32.78
C ARG A 535 1.59 -0.12 -31.63
N PRO A 536 1.79 0.33 -30.38
CA PRO A 536 1.75 -0.55 -29.22
C PRO A 536 0.38 -1.22 -29.12
N MET A 537 0.38 -2.47 -28.70
CA MET A 537 -0.82 -3.26 -28.46
C MET A 537 -0.82 -3.80 -27.04
N VAL A 538 -2.02 -4.09 -26.53
CA VAL A 538 -2.22 -4.68 -25.21
C VAL A 538 -3.07 -5.93 -25.33
N SER A 539 -2.70 -6.93 -24.54
CA SER A 539 -3.44 -8.18 -24.39
C SER A 539 -3.56 -8.50 -22.90
N SER A 540 -4.66 -9.13 -22.49
CA SER A 540 -4.86 -9.51 -21.10
C SER A 540 -5.45 -10.92 -20.96
N SER A 541 -5.06 -11.62 -19.91
CA SER A 541 -5.55 -12.96 -19.59
C SER A 541 -5.78 -13.10 -18.09
N GLU A 542 -6.87 -13.78 -17.72
CA GLU A 542 -7.26 -14.00 -16.32
C GLU A 542 -6.86 -15.39 -15.81
N THR A 543 -6.57 -15.49 -14.52
CA THR A 543 -6.41 -16.76 -13.80
C THR A 543 -6.88 -16.62 -12.35
N THR A 544 -6.97 -17.74 -11.64
CA THR A 544 -7.33 -17.77 -10.23
C THR A 544 -6.29 -18.49 -9.38
N VAL A 545 -6.20 -18.05 -8.13
CA VAL A 545 -5.44 -18.71 -7.08
C VAL A 545 -6.39 -19.05 -5.95
N THR A 546 -6.69 -20.33 -5.77
CA THR A 546 -7.53 -20.82 -4.67
C THR A 546 -6.68 -20.99 -3.42
N VAL A 547 -6.96 -20.20 -2.39
CA VAL A 547 -6.33 -20.35 -1.08
C VAL A 547 -7.10 -21.42 -0.29
N GLY A 548 -6.42 -22.50 0.05
CA GLY A 548 -6.96 -23.64 0.80
C GLY A 548 -6.99 -23.44 2.31
N ASN A 549 -7.50 -24.44 3.02
CA ASN A 549 -7.61 -24.43 4.48
C ASN A 549 -6.31 -24.74 5.21
N ASP A 550 -5.43 -25.53 4.59
CA ASP A 550 -4.12 -25.90 5.13
C ASP A 550 -3.13 -24.74 4.99
N GLY A 551 -2.11 -24.74 5.83
CA GLY A 551 -1.08 -23.70 5.86
C GLY A 551 -0.78 -23.21 7.27
N PRO A 552 0.32 -22.45 7.43
CA PRO A 552 1.23 -22.00 6.38
C PRO A 552 2.29 -23.04 5.98
N PHE A 553 2.71 -23.04 4.71
CA PHE A 553 3.90 -23.77 4.26
C PHE A 553 5.14 -22.93 4.58
N LYS A 554 6.00 -23.43 5.48
CA LYS A 554 7.13 -22.66 6.03
C LYS A 554 8.26 -23.57 6.50
N PHE A 555 9.48 -23.01 6.61
CA PHE A 555 10.57 -23.67 7.33
C PHE A 555 10.21 -23.92 8.79
N ASN A 556 10.66 -25.06 9.31
CA ASN A 556 10.43 -25.50 10.68
C ASN A 556 11.78 -25.61 11.41
N GLY A 557 11.94 -24.88 12.52
CA GLY A 557 13.14 -25.00 13.38
C GLY A 557 14.40 -24.29 12.90
N ILE A 558 14.37 -23.62 11.75
CA ILE A 558 15.48 -22.77 11.28
C ILE A 558 15.31 -21.36 11.85
N THR A 559 16.38 -20.79 12.41
CA THR A 559 16.44 -19.43 12.94
C THR A 559 17.62 -18.66 12.33
N ASP A 560 17.73 -17.36 12.60
CA ASP A 560 18.91 -16.58 12.22
C ASP A 560 20.20 -16.98 12.96
N ALA A 561 20.11 -17.82 13.99
CA ALA A 561 21.25 -18.41 14.69
C ALA A 561 21.64 -19.80 14.14
N THR A 562 20.90 -20.33 13.17
CA THR A 562 21.15 -21.64 12.58
C THR A 562 22.46 -21.67 11.79
N VAL A 563 23.25 -22.73 12.02
CA VAL A 563 24.44 -23.09 11.27
C VAL A 563 24.18 -24.39 10.53
N LEU A 564 24.33 -24.37 9.20
CA LEU A 564 24.37 -25.58 8.38
C LEU A 564 25.81 -25.93 8.03
N TYR A 565 26.11 -27.22 7.95
CA TYR A 565 27.46 -27.73 7.84
C TYR A 565 27.87 -28.05 6.42
N ASN A 566 29.08 -27.62 6.06
CA ASN A 566 29.70 -27.90 4.76
C ASN A 566 30.58 -29.16 4.77
N ASN A 567 30.74 -29.81 5.92
CA ASN A 567 31.54 -31.03 6.11
C ASN A 567 30.77 -32.12 6.89
N ALA A 568 29.46 -31.95 7.09
CA ALA A 568 28.59 -32.91 7.74
C ALA A 568 27.16 -32.82 7.18
N SER A 569 26.41 -33.91 7.29
CA SER A 569 25.01 -33.93 6.86
C SER A 569 24.14 -33.05 7.75
N ASN A 570 23.22 -32.31 7.13
CA ASN A 570 22.24 -31.45 7.77
C ASN A 570 20.84 -32.00 7.53
N THR A 571 19.93 -31.74 8.46
CA THR A 571 18.49 -31.97 8.27
C THR A 571 17.80 -30.63 8.15
N ILE A 572 17.18 -30.38 7.00
CA ILE A 572 16.38 -29.19 6.72
C ILE A 572 14.91 -29.59 6.83
N LEU A 573 14.17 -28.90 7.70
CA LEU A 573 12.77 -29.22 8.01
C LEU A 573 11.82 -28.11 7.53
N TRP A 574 10.63 -28.50 7.11
CA TRP A 574 9.53 -27.60 6.78
C TRP A 574 8.18 -28.22 7.11
N ASP A 575 7.17 -27.38 7.29
CA ASP A 575 5.80 -27.80 7.48
C ASP A 575 5.17 -28.06 6.10
N ALA A 576 5.02 -29.34 5.74
CA ALA A 576 4.41 -29.72 4.45
C ALA A 576 2.91 -29.42 4.40
N VAL A 577 2.23 -29.30 5.55
CA VAL A 577 0.81 -28.86 5.68
C VAL A 577 -0.14 -29.49 4.66
N ASN A 578 -0.09 -30.82 4.51
CA ASN A 578 -0.89 -31.62 3.58
C ASN A 578 -0.77 -31.23 2.09
N THR A 579 0.21 -30.40 1.72
CA THR A 579 0.38 -29.92 0.33
C THR A 579 0.80 -31.02 -0.65
N ASN A 580 1.26 -32.16 -0.15
CA ASN A 580 1.53 -33.36 -0.95
C ASN A 580 0.26 -34.09 -1.40
N ALA A 581 -0.89 -33.80 -0.80
CA ALA A 581 -2.19 -34.37 -1.15
C ALA A 581 -3.07 -33.39 -1.94
N ALA A 582 -4.21 -33.87 -2.44
CA ALA A 582 -5.24 -33.03 -3.00
C ALA A 582 -5.76 -32.03 -1.94
N PRO A 583 -6.08 -30.77 -2.30
CA PRO A 583 -6.15 -30.23 -3.66
C PRO A 583 -4.83 -29.65 -4.22
N TYR A 584 -3.73 -29.63 -3.46
CA TYR A 584 -2.48 -28.95 -3.85
C TYR A 584 -1.58 -29.78 -4.76
N ASN A 585 -1.58 -31.11 -4.58
CA ASN A 585 -0.89 -32.11 -5.41
C ASN A 585 0.62 -31.92 -5.60
N VAL A 586 1.33 -31.36 -4.60
CA VAL A 586 2.77 -31.10 -4.67
C VAL A 586 3.55 -32.28 -4.12
N SER A 587 3.84 -33.26 -4.99
CA SER A 587 4.59 -34.47 -4.60
C SER A 587 6.06 -34.20 -4.23
N ASN A 588 6.68 -33.19 -4.85
CA ASN A 588 8.08 -32.84 -4.65
C ASN A 588 8.28 -31.34 -4.49
N VAL A 589 9.36 -30.96 -3.82
CA VAL A 589 9.83 -29.59 -3.64
C VAL A 589 11.28 -29.47 -4.09
N LYS A 590 11.69 -28.24 -4.42
CA LYS A 590 13.06 -27.86 -4.72
C LYS A 590 13.62 -27.05 -3.56
N ILE A 591 14.88 -27.25 -3.21
CA ILE A 591 15.60 -26.41 -2.23
C ILE A 591 16.78 -25.75 -2.92
N ASP A 592 16.79 -24.41 -2.94
CA ASP A 592 17.88 -23.61 -3.45
C ASP A 592 18.38 -22.60 -2.41
N TYR A 593 19.60 -22.09 -2.60
CA TYR A 593 20.23 -21.12 -1.71
C TYR A 593 20.77 -19.92 -2.47
N THR A 594 20.90 -18.80 -1.75
CA THR A 594 21.47 -17.56 -2.27
C THR A 594 22.49 -16.98 -1.30
N THR A 595 23.55 -16.40 -1.85
CA THR A 595 24.59 -15.62 -1.16
C THR A 595 24.49 -14.12 -1.44
N ASP A 596 23.57 -13.70 -2.31
CA ASP A 596 23.44 -12.34 -2.85
C ASP A 596 22.02 -11.76 -2.70
N ASN A 597 21.34 -12.16 -1.62
CA ASN A 597 19.98 -11.74 -1.28
C ASN A 597 18.93 -12.00 -2.38
N GLY A 598 19.10 -13.11 -3.10
CA GLY A 598 18.11 -13.64 -4.05
C GLY A 598 18.26 -13.09 -5.46
N THR A 599 19.37 -12.42 -5.77
CA THR A 599 19.72 -12.03 -7.15
C THR A 599 20.02 -13.28 -7.97
N THR A 600 20.75 -14.24 -7.40
CA THR A 600 20.97 -15.57 -7.95
C THR A 600 20.59 -16.65 -6.94
N TRP A 601 20.14 -17.80 -7.46
CA TRP A 601 19.76 -18.98 -6.68
C TRP A 601 20.48 -20.21 -7.23
N THR A 602 21.16 -20.95 -6.36
CA THR A 602 21.84 -22.20 -6.69
C THR A 602 21.09 -23.36 -6.05
N ASP A 603 20.78 -24.40 -6.83
CA ASP A 603 20.08 -25.57 -6.31
C ASP A 603 20.95 -26.32 -5.30
N LEU A 604 20.43 -26.53 -4.09
CA LEU A 604 20.97 -27.50 -3.15
C LEU A 604 20.47 -28.90 -3.51
N VAL A 605 19.17 -28.99 -3.82
CA VAL A 605 18.53 -30.18 -4.37
C VAL A 605 17.42 -29.78 -5.33
N ALA A 606 17.53 -30.24 -6.58
CA ALA A 606 16.60 -29.90 -7.66
C ALA A 606 15.20 -30.50 -7.47
N SER A 607 15.09 -31.64 -6.77
CA SER A 607 13.83 -32.30 -6.44
C SER A 607 13.99 -33.25 -5.25
N THR A 608 13.13 -33.11 -4.25
CA THR A 608 13.00 -34.04 -3.11
C THR A 608 11.53 -34.17 -2.73
N SER A 609 11.13 -35.30 -2.15
CA SER A 609 9.75 -35.53 -1.75
C SER A 609 9.25 -34.48 -0.76
N ASN A 610 7.99 -34.07 -0.91
CA ASN A 610 7.35 -33.08 -0.04
C ASN A 610 6.85 -33.71 1.26
N THR A 611 7.78 -34.25 2.06
CA THR A 611 7.50 -34.98 3.31
C THR A 611 7.88 -34.20 4.57
N GLY A 612 8.29 -32.94 4.42
CA GLY A 612 8.66 -32.05 5.54
C GLY A 612 10.11 -32.16 6.01
N SER A 613 10.95 -32.96 5.34
CA SER A 613 12.36 -33.13 5.70
C SER A 613 13.23 -33.46 4.49
N TYR A 614 14.43 -32.89 4.46
CA TYR A 614 15.50 -33.21 3.53
C TYR A 614 16.81 -33.34 4.29
N THR A 615 17.59 -34.38 3.98
CA THR A 615 18.91 -34.59 4.58
C THR A 615 20.00 -34.47 3.52
N GLY A 616 20.96 -33.59 3.74
CA GLY A 616 22.04 -33.31 2.80
C GLY A 616 23.13 -32.42 3.37
N GLN A 617 24.30 -32.41 2.73
CA GLN A 617 25.43 -31.55 3.10
C GLN A 617 25.38 -30.25 2.30
N MET A 618 25.75 -29.12 2.91
CA MET A 618 25.99 -27.89 2.15
C MET A 618 27.25 -28.05 1.28
N PRO A 619 27.36 -27.34 0.13
CA PRO A 619 28.56 -27.43 -0.72
C PRO A 619 29.85 -27.19 0.06
N ALA A 620 30.86 -28.05 -0.13
CA ALA A 620 32.08 -28.03 0.68
C ALA A 620 32.85 -26.70 0.61
N SER A 621 32.76 -25.99 -0.52
CA SER A 621 33.39 -24.68 -0.73
C SER A 621 32.59 -23.50 -0.16
N LEU A 622 31.37 -23.72 0.32
CA LEU A 622 30.48 -22.67 0.80
C LEU A 622 30.73 -22.39 2.28
N THR A 623 30.96 -21.13 2.63
CA THR A 623 31.10 -20.64 4.01
C THR A 623 30.50 -19.25 4.13
N GLY A 624 29.88 -18.94 5.26
CA GLY A 624 29.31 -17.62 5.53
C GLY A 624 27.79 -17.56 5.37
N ALA A 625 27.26 -16.35 5.20
CA ALA A 625 25.83 -16.10 5.26
C ALA A 625 25.10 -16.58 4.00
N VAL A 626 23.98 -17.30 4.18
CA VAL A 626 23.09 -17.71 3.09
C VAL A 626 21.63 -17.62 3.51
N LYS A 627 20.73 -17.58 2.52
CA LYS A 627 19.30 -17.86 2.71
C LYS A 627 18.93 -19.07 1.86
N LEU A 628 18.01 -19.86 2.37
CA LEU A 628 17.41 -20.99 1.65
C LEU A 628 16.02 -20.60 1.16
N ARG A 629 15.59 -21.20 0.06
CA ARG A 629 14.21 -21.20 -0.38
C ARG A 629 13.77 -22.61 -0.70
N ILE A 630 12.57 -22.95 -0.26
CA ILE A 630 11.87 -24.18 -0.63
C ILE A 630 10.71 -23.80 -1.54
N SER A 631 10.73 -24.32 -2.76
CA SER A 631 9.72 -24.05 -3.79
C SER A 631 8.95 -25.32 -4.12
N ALA A 632 7.63 -25.22 -4.23
CA ALA A 632 6.81 -26.29 -4.77
C ALA A 632 7.18 -26.60 -6.23
N ILE A 633 7.18 -27.88 -6.61
CA ILE A 633 7.32 -28.29 -8.01
C ILE A 633 5.91 -28.56 -8.57
N GLY A 634 5.57 -27.91 -9.68
CA GLY A 634 4.23 -27.99 -10.29
C GLY A 634 3.18 -27.08 -9.64
N ASN A 635 3.58 -26.21 -8.71
CA ASN A 635 2.73 -25.21 -8.06
C ASN A 635 3.57 -23.95 -7.78
N VAL A 636 2.95 -22.87 -7.29
CA VAL A 636 3.56 -21.53 -7.25
C VAL A 636 3.95 -21.03 -5.86
N PHE A 637 3.63 -21.78 -4.80
CA PHE A 637 3.95 -21.38 -3.44
C PHE A 637 5.39 -21.74 -3.04
N TYR A 638 5.96 -20.94 -2.14
CA TYR A 638 7.33 -21.12 -1.66
C TYR A 638 7.51 -20.51 -0.26
N ALA A 639 8.62 -20.88 0.39
CA ALA A 639 9.05 -20.31 1.67
C ALA A 639 10.53 -19.94 1.62
N VAL A 640 10.92 -18.88 2.34
CA VAL A 640 12.31 -18.43 2.48
C VAL A 640 12.74 -18.49 3.94
N SER A 641 13.98 -18.93 4.18
CA SER A 641 14.54 -19.00 5.52
C SER A 641 15.01 -17.62 6.01
N PRO A 642 15.17 -17.43 7.33
CA PRO A 642 16.08 -16.41 7.85
C PRO A 642 17.47 -16.52 7.22
N GLN A 643 18.28 -15.47 7.36
CA GLN A 643 19.70 -15.57 7.01
C GLN A 643 20.37 -16.50 8.02
N ILE A 644 20.99 -17.56 7.52
CA ILE A 644 21.72 -18.56 8.30
C ILE A 644 23.21 -18.50 7.98
N THR A 645 24.03 -19.24 8.71
CA THR A 645 25.47 -19.37 8.43
C THR A 645 25.81 -20.78 7.94
N VAL A 646 26.73 -20.88 6.98
CA VAL A 646 27.38 -22.15 6.59
C VAL A 646 28.78 -22.19 7.20
N ALA A 647 29.09 -23.26 7.94
CA ALA A 647 30.40 -23.45 8.59
C ALA A 647 30.74 -24.93 8.76
N ALA A 648 31.88 -25.24 9.37
CA ALA A 648 32.24 -26.61 9.73
C ALA A 648 31.45 -27.08 10.97
N ALA A 649 31.13 -28.38 11.01
CA ALA A 649 30.49 -29.03 12.15
C ALA A 649 31.36 -28.99 13.42
N PRO A 650 30.74 -28.91 14.61
CA PRO A 650 31.49 -28.98 15.87
C PRO A 650 32.15 -30.36 16.02
N THR A 651 33.36 -30.37 16.58
CA THR A 651 34.13 -31.60 16.82
C THR A 651 33.84 -32.24 18.18
N SER A 652 33.23 -31.51 19.13
CA SER A 652 32.90 -31.99 20.46
C SER A 652 31.42 -32.38 20.55
N THR A 653 31.16 -33.61 21.01
CA THR A 653 29.81 -34.14 21.26
C THR A 653 29.32 -33.90 22.70
N THR A 654 30.18 -33.40 23.59
CA THR A 654 29.84 -33.13 25.01
C THR A 654 29.54 -31.66 25.30
N ASN A 655 29.96 -30.76 24.40
CA ASN A 655 29.68 -29.33 24.51
C ASN A 655 28.18 -29.04 24.36
N ALA A 656 27.72 -27.99 25.02
CA ALA A 656 26.34 -27.58 24.90
C ALA A 656 25.99 -27.16 23.46
N PRO A 657 24.80 -27.52 22.93
CA PRO A 657 24.33 -27.02 21.65
C PRO A 657 24.29 -25.48 21.63
N THR A 658 24.64 -24.90 20.49
CA THR A 658 24.63 -23.45 20.27
C THR A 658 23.42 -23.03 19.43
N GLY A 659 23.18 -21.73 19.33
CA GLY A 659 22.13 -21.18 18.45
C GLY A 659 20.69 -21.48 18.91
N LEU A 660 20.48 -21.80 20.20
CA LEU A 660 19.15 -22.03 20.77
C LEU A 660 18.29 -20.76 20.65
N LYS A 661 17.24 -20.80 19.84
CA LYS A 661 16.38 -19.64 19.57
C LYS A 661 15.00 -20.03 19.06
N THR A 662 14.06 -19.09 19.09
CA THR A 662 12.75 -19.16 18.43
C THR A 662 12.64 -18.06 17.37
N ARG A 663 11.81 -18.26 16.34
CA ARG A 663 11.36 -17.16 15.47
C ARG A 663 10.06 -16.58 16.00
N ASP A 664 9.87 -15.27 15.87
CA ASP A 664 8.62 -14.63 16.29
C ASP A 664 7.38 -15.25 15.59
N LEU A 665 7.49 -15.57 14.30
CA LEU A 665 6.42 -16.24 13.55
C LEU A 665 6.11 -17.66 14.00
N ASP A 666 7.04 -18.30 14.72
CA ASP A 666 6.90 -19.67 15.22
C ASP A 666 6.48 -19.73 16.69
N VAL A 667 6.36 -18.57 17.35
CA VAL A 667 5.76 -18.44 18.67
C VAL A 667 4.30 -18.07 18.51
N LEU A 668 3.42 -19.00 18.84
CA LEU A 668 1.97 -18.87 18.74
C LEU A 668 1.36 -18.69 20.14
N ARG A 669 0.03 -18.74 20.20
CA ARG A 669 -0.72 -18.58 21.44
C ARG A 669 -0.44 -19.71 22.43
N THR A 670 -0.46 -20.96 21.96
CA THR A 670 -0.32 -22.16 22.81
C THR A 670 0.79 -23.10 22.36
N SER A 671 1.66 -22.64 21.47
CA SER A 671 2.79 -23.42 20.99
C SER A 671 3.97 -22.54 20.59
N ALA A 672 5.16 -23.13 20.56
CA ALA A 672 6.36 -22.49 20.05
C ALA A 672 7.27 -23.52 19.39
N ILE A 673 7.92 -23.16 18.28
CA ILE A 673 9.00 -23.97 17.71
C ILE A 673 10.33 -23.39 18.16
N VAL A 674 11.12 -24.24 18.82
CA VAL A 674 12.47 -23.92 19.31
C VAL A 674 13.48 -24.68 18.44
N GLY A 675 14.52 -24.00 17.96
CA GLY A 675 15.58 -24.59 17.13
C GLY A 675 16.97 -24.32 17.70
N TRP A 676 17.95 -25.16 17.33
CA TRP A 676 19.36 -25.03 17.71
C TRP A 676 20.27 -25.65 16.63
N ASN A 677 21.59 -25.48 16.78
CA ASN A 677 22.58 -26.05 15.87
C ASN A 677 22.76 -27.54 16.12
N ALA A 678 22.76 -28.34 15.05
CA ALA A 678 22.84 -29.79 15.15
C ALA A 678 24.23 -30.24 15.66
N VAL A 679 24.27 -31.25 16.52
CA VAL A 679 25.49 -32.00 16.87
C VAL A 679 25.43 -33.32 16.09
N PRO A 680 26.41 -33.63 15.20
CA PRO A 680 26.36 -34.84 14.39
C PRO A 680 26.17 -36.12 15.22
N GLY A 681 25.17 -36.92 14.87
CA GLY A 681 24.86 -38.19 15.56
C GLY A 681 24.15 -38.06 16.91
N ALA A 682 23.76 -36.86 17.34
CA ALA A 682 23.08 -36.64 18.60
C ALA A 682 21.54 -36.64 18.47
N THR A 683 20.87 -37.18 19.49
CA THR A 683 19.50 -36.79 19.85
C THR A 683 19.55 -35.67 20.89
N TYR A 684 18.41 -35.14 21.35
CA TYR A 684 18.38 -33.98 22.25
C TYR A 684 17.42 -34.17 23.41
N SER A 685 17.87 -33.75 24.60
CA SER A 685 17.03 -33.54 25.77
C SER A 685 16.74 -32.05 25.91
N VAL A 686 15.46 -31.69 25.85
CA VAL A 686 14.99 -30.31 25.93
C VAL A 686 14.24 -30.12 27.23
N ASN A 687 14.74 -29.21 28.06
CA ASN A 687 14.08 -28.81 29.29
C ASN A 687 13.41 -27.46 29.08
N TYR A 688 12.12 -27.36 29.42
CA TYR A 688 11.39 -26.10 29.39
C TYR A 688 10.50 -25.93 30.63
N ARG A 689 10.22 -24.69 31.02
CA ARG A 689 9.37 -24.33 32.15
C ARG A 689 8.88 -22.88 32.02
N LYS A 690 7.88 -22.47 32.81
CA LYS A 690 7.52 -21.05 32.89
C LYS A 690 8.63 -20.29 33.63
N VAL A 691 8.86 -19.04 33.27
CA VAL A 691 9.79 -18.17 33.99
C VAL A 691 9.33 -18.07 35.45
N GLY A 692 10.21 -18.43 36.40
CA GLY A 692 9.93 -18.42 37.84
C GLY A 692 9.60 -19.80 38.42
N ASP A 693 9.24 -20.79 37.60
CA ASP A 693 9.01 -22.16 38.09
C ASP A 693 10.34 -22.83 38.47
N THR A 694 10.33 -23.67 39.50
CA THR A 694 11.52 -24.41 39.93
C THR A 694 11.73 -25.68 39.11
N ASN A 695 10.65 -26.35 38.72
CA ASN A 695 10.67 -27.64 38.03
C ASN A 695 10.76 -27.48 36.51
N TRP A 696 11.56 -28.33 35.87
CA TRP A 696 11.67 -28.41 34.42
C TRP A 696 10.79 -29.55 33.91
N THR A 697 10.08 -29.30 32.81
CA THR A 697 9.49 -30.36 31.99
C THR A 697 10.52 -30.79 30.96
N THR A 698 10.77 -32.10 30.87
CA THR A 698 11.72 -32.67 29.90
C THR A 698 10.97 -33.26 28.71
N ALA A 699 11.37 -32.85 27.52
CA ALA A 699 10.99 -33.47 26.25
C ALA A 699 12.24 -34.01 25.55
N SER A 700 12.03 -34.94 24.61
CA SER A 700 13.11 -35.43 23.75
C SER A 700 12.84 -35.03 22.30
N SER A 701 13.91 -34.78 21.55
CA SER A 701 13.82 -34.58 20.10
C SER A 701 14.88 -35.41 19.38
N GLY A 702 14.49 -36.04 18.27
CA GLY A 702 15.42 -36.75 17.38
C GLY A 702 16.14 -35.82 16.39
N VAL A 703 15.76 -34.54 16.34
CA VAL A 703 16.29 -33.53 15.41
C VAL A 703 16.63 -32.25 16.16
N ASN A 704 17.29 -31.30 15.51
CA ASN A 704 17.77 -30.06 16.10
C ASN A 704 16.69 -28.97 16.31
N SER A 705 15.43 -29.38 16.45
CA SER A 705 14.30 -28.52 16.77
C SER A 705 13.23 -29.29 17.53
N ILE A 706 12.30 -28.59 18.17
CA ILE A 706 11.11 -29.18 18.80
C ILE A 706 9.92 -28.22 18.73
N SER A 707 8.73 -28.76 18.48
CA SER A 707 7.46 -28.04 18.65
C SER A 707 6.95 -28.28 20.06
N LEU A 708 6.99 -27.23 20.89
CA LEU A 708 6.38 -27.23 22.22
C LEU A 708 4.90 -26.87 22.07
N THR A 709 4.00 -27.73 22.54
CA THR A 709 2.54 -27.53 22.47
C THR A 709 1.92 -27.53 23.86
N GLY A 710 0.67 -27.08 23.97
CA GLY A 710 -0.02 -26.98 25.26
C GLY A 710 0.57 -25.89 26.17
N LEU A 711 1.26 -24.92 25.58
CA LEU A 711 1.77 -23.76 26.31
C LEU A 711 0.60 -22.84 26.69
N GLU A 712 0.77 -22.12 27.79
CA GLU A 712 -0.13 -21.05 28.16
C GLU A 712 0.21 -19.80 27.36
N ASP A 713 -0.82 -19.06 27.01
CA ASP A 713 -0.69 -17.82 26.24
C ASP A 713 -0.24 -16.63 27.09
N GLU A 714 0.32 -15.62 26.43
CA GLU A 714 0.97 -14.46 27.06
C GLU A 714 1.96 -14.80 28.19
N THR A 715 2.54 -15.99 28.17
CA THR A 715 3.35 -16.54 29.25
C THR A 715 4.80 -16.63 28.81
N SER A 716 5.73 -16.19 29.66
CA SER A 716 7.16 -16.31 29.40
C SER A 716 7.66 -17.69 29.80
N TYR A 717 8.38 -18.35 28.90
CA TYR A 717 8.98 -19.67 29.07
C TYR A 717 10.50 -19.59 28.98
N GLU A 718 11.16 -20.41 29.79
CA GLU A 718 12.58 -20.71 29.72
C GLU A 718 12.78 -22.06 29.04
N VAL A 719 13.78 -22.16 28.17
CA VAL A 719 14.17 -23.40 27.51
C VAL A 719 15.69 -23.56 27.50
N ARG A 720 16.16 -24.80 27.65
CA ARG A 720 17.56 -25.20 27.50
C ARG A 720 17.64 -26.59 26.89
N VAL A 721 18.71 -26.86 26.14
CA VAL A 721 18.89 -28.12 25.40
C VAL A 721 20.25 -28.74 25.66
N ALA A 722 20.31 -30.07 25.73
CA ALA A 722 21.55 -30.85 25.77
C ALA A 722 21.55 -31.87 24.63
N ALA A 723 22.72 -32.06 24.00
CA ALA A 723 22.93 -33.16 23.07
C ALA A 723 23.05 -34.48 23.83
N VAL A 724 22.50 -35.56 23.28
CA VAL A 724 22.57 -36.92 23.83
C VAL A 724 23.17 -37.83 22.76
N VAL A 725 24.35 -38.38 23.03
CA VAL A 725 25.07 -39.28 22.12
C VAL A 725 25.29 -40.60 22.83
N ASN A 726 24.92 -41.73 22.20
CA ASN A 726 25.01 -43.06 22.80
C ASN A 726 24.38 -43.16 24.19
N THR A 727 23.20 -42.55 24.39
CA THR A 727 22.47 -42.45 25.67
C THR A 727 23.11 -41.59 26.77
N VAL A 728 24.25 -40.95 26.51
CA VAL A 728 24.93 -40.05 27.46
C VAL A 728 24.57 -38.59 27.17
N PRO A 729 23.91 -37.88 28.10
CA PRO A 729 23.64 -36.45 27.97
C PRO A 729 24.91 -35.61 28.15
N GLY A 730 25.11 -34.65 27.25
CA GLY A 730 26.13 -33.61 27.37
C GLY A 730 25.69 -32.45 28.26
N THR A 731 26.39 -31.31 28.14
CA THR A 731 26.08 -30.11 28.91
C THR A 731 24.84 -29.40 28.35
N PHE A 732 23.97 -28.87 29.21
CA PHE A 732 22.86 -28.02 28.78
C PHE A 732 23.36 -26.67 28.29
N SER A 733 22.69 -26.13 27.27
CA SER A 733 22.86 -24.75 26.80
C SER A 733 22.55 -23.74 27.91
N GLY A 734 22.92 -22.48 27.66
CA GLY A 734 22.33 -21.36 28.38
C GLY A 734 20.81 -21.35 28.25
N VAL A 735 20.14 -20.73 29.22
CA VAL A 735 18.68 -20.56 29.20
C VAL A 735 18.30 -19.52 28.15
N TYR A 736 17.39 -19.89 27.26
CA TYR A 736 16.74 -18.98 26.31
C TYR A 736 15.31 -18.70 26.77
N THR A 737 14.88 -17.44 26.70
CA THR A 737 13.53 -17.03 27.11
C THR A 737 12.72 -16.57 25.91
N PHE A 738 11.48 -17.03 25.80
CA PHE A 738 10.51 -16.53 24.83
C PHE A 738 9.15 -16.31 25.52
N LYS A 739 8.26 -15.53 24.90
CA LYS A 739 6.91 -15.27 25.41
C LYS A 739 5.87 -15.66 24.38
N THR A 740 4.92 -16.50 24.74
CA THR A 740 3.78 -16.88 23.87
C THR A 740 2.91 -15.68 23.54
N LYS A 741 2.23 -15.73 22.38
CA LYS A 741 1.34 -14.64 21.94
C LYS A 741 0.01 -14.67 22.70
N GLY A 742 -0.67 -13.52 22.79
CA GLY A 742 -2.05 -13.44 23.29
C GLY A 742 -3.08 -13.63 22.19
N LEU A 743 -4.35 -13.39 22.54
CA LEU A 743 -5.44 -13.35 21.58
C LEU A 743 -5.24 -12.18 20.59
N ARG A 744 -5.51 -12.41 19.31
CA ARG A 744 -5.29 -11.43 18.24
C ARG A 744 -6.47 -11.34 17.27
N THR A 745 -6.74 -10.14 16.79
CA THR A 745 -7.66 -9.91 15.68
C THR A 745 -7.15 -10.59 14.40
N GLY A 746 -8.07 -11.18 13.64
CA GLY A 746 -7.81 -12.01 12.46
C GLY A 746 -7.49 -13.48 12.77
N TYR A 747 -6.87 -13.77 13.91
CA TYR A 747 -6.49 -15.14 14.29
C TYR A 747 -7.49 -15.78 15.24
N ASP A 748 -7.77 -15.09 16.36
CA ASP A 748 -8.68 -15.54 17.40
C ASP A 748 -10.02 -14.79 17.27
N TYR A 749 -9.97 -13.48 17.03
CA TYR A 749 -11.17 -12.66 16.78
C TYR A 749 -11.42 -12.42 15.30
N CYS A 750 -12.68 -12.49 14.88
CA CYS A 750 -13.13 -12.08 13.54
C CYS A 750 -12.87 -10.59 13.26
N VAL A 751 -12.92 -10.18 11.99
CA VAL A 751 -12.93 -8.77 11.56
C VAL A 751 -14.37 -8.29 11.31
N LEU A 752 -14.63 -7.01 11.58
CA LEU A 752 -15.89 -6.31 11.24
C LEU A 752 -15.62 -5.25 10.18
N ASN A 753 -16.04 -5.53 8.94
CA ASN A 753 -15.81 -4.71 7.77
C ASN A 753 -16.83 -3.57 7.66
N SER A 754 -16.46 -2.52 6.93
CA SER A 754 -17.36 -1.41 6.59
C SER A 754 -17.23 -1.02 5.12
N PRO A 755 -18.34 -0.76 4.41
CA PRO A 755 -18.30 -0.25 3.03
C PRO A 755 -17.85 1.22 2.95
N LEU A 756 -18.16 2.02 3.97
CA LEU A 756 -17.95 3.46 3.98
C LEU A 756 -17.25 3.88 5.29
N PRO A 757 -15.89 3.93 5.33
CA PRO A 757 -15.10 4.19 6.54
C PRO A 757 -15.37 5.54 7.20
N TYR A 758 -15.72 6.57 6.42
CA TYR A 758 -15.78 7.95 6.91
C TYR A 758 -17.06 8.27 7.68
N PHE A 759 -18.09 7.44 7.55
CA PHE A 759 -19.38 7.64 8.20
C PHE A 759 -19.50 6.63 9.33
N GLY A 760 -19.80 7.11 10.54
CA GLY A 760 -19.82 6.24 11.72
C GLY A 760 -18.43 5.85 12.21
N ALA A 761 -17.39 6.54 11.76
CA ALA A 761 -16.02 6.40 12.24
C ALA A 761 -15.94 6.72 13.74
N ILE A 762 -15.11 5.98 14.46
CA ILE A 762 -14.85 6.24 15.87
C ILE A 762 -13.76 7.32 15.97
N GLY A 763 -14.10 8.49 16.51
CA GLY A 763 -13.16 9.60 16.68
C GLY A 763 -12.50 9.64 18.06
N ARG A 764 -13.15 9.09 19.09
CA ARG A 764 -12.58 9.01 20.44
C ARG A 764 -13.21 7.90 21.27
N VAL A 765 -12.39 7.23 22.06
CA VAL A 765 -12.81 6.23 23.05
C VAL A 765 -12.19 6.59 24.40
N GLN A 766 -13.04 6.76 25.41
CA GLN A 766 -12.63 6.99 26.79
C GLN A 766 -13.19 5.90 27.69
N LEU A 767 -12.30 5.15 28.35
CA LEU A 767 -12.63 4.12 29.32
C LEU A 767 -11.48 3.93 30.30
N ALA A 768 -11.79 3.97 31.60
CA ALA A 768 -10.82 3.81 32.69
C ALA A 768 -9.59 4.72 32.51
N ASN A 769 -8.39 4.12 32.34
CA ASN A 769 -7.13 4.84 32.16
C ASN A 769 -6.86 5.31 30.72
N VAL A 770 -7.71 4.95 29.75
CA VAL A 770 -7.51 5.26 28.33
C VAL A 770 -8.43 6.40 27.89
N ASN A 771 -7.84 7.36 27.18
CA ASN A 771 -8.53 8.42 26.47
C ASN A 771 -7.91 8.58 25.08
N TYR A 772 -8.33 7.72 24.16
CA TYR A 772 -7.76 7.63 22.83
C TYR A 772 -8.54 8.48 21.83
N VAL A 773 -7.85 9.32 21.07
CA VAL A 773 -8.42 10.18 20.03
C VAL A 773 -7.83 9.78 18.68
N ASP A 774 -8.69 9.62 17.68
CA ASP A 774 -8.30 9.36 16.31
C ASP A 774 -8.75 10.50 15.40
N ALA A 775 -7.79 11.01 14.62
CA ALA A 775 -8.02 12.04 13.61
C ALA A 775 -8.02 11.48 12.17
N THR A 776 -7.79 10.16 12.00
CA THR A 776 -7.60 9.54 10.67
C THR A 776 -8.87 8.92 10.08
N PHE A 777 -9.89 8.65 10.91
CA PHE A 777 -11.24 8.20 10.52
C PHE A 777 -11.29 7.03 9.51
N ARG A 778 -10.62 5.93 9.85
CA ARG A 778 -10.51 4.70 9.03
C ARG A 778 -11.62 3.68 9.35
N SER A 779 -11.93 2.77 8.43
CA SER A 779 -12.98 1.74 8.68
C SER A 779 -12.60 0.76 9.78
N TYR A 780 -11.32 0.46 9.90
CA TYR A 780 -10.82 -0.45 10.92
C TYR A 780 -9.49 0.04 11.50
N LYS A 781 -9.38 0.01 12.83
CA LYS A 781 -8.13 0.31 13.52
C LYS A 781 -7.85 -0.69 14.62
N ASP A 782 -6.69 -1.34 14.52
CA ASP A 782 -6.23 -2.23 15.55
C ASP A 782 -5.21 -1.50 16.45
N ILE A 783 -5.62 -1.19 17.68
CA ILE A 783 -4.79 -0.50 18.68
C ILE A 783 -4.16 -1.50 19.68
N THR A 784 -4.40 -2.80 19.49
CA THR A 784 -3.99 -3.84 20.46
C THR A 784 -2.47 -3.93 20.64
N GLU A 785 -1.69 -3.49 19.64
CA GLU A 785 -0.23 -3.50 19.68
C GLU A 785 0.37 -2.30 20.43
N VAL A 786 -0.43 -1.29 20.82
CA VAL A 786 0.08 -0.08 21.49
C VAL A 786 -0.02 -0.22 23.02
N PRO A 787 1.09 -0.44 23.75
CA PRO A 787 1.01 -0.75 25.19
C PRO A 787 0.41 0.36 26.05
N ALA A 788 0.55 1.63 25.63
CA ALA A 788 -0.02 2.78 26.32
C ALA A 788 -1.56 2.81 26.29
N ASN A 789 -2.18 2.07 25.38
CA ASN A 789 -3.63 2.03 25.17
C ASN A 789 -4.28 0.77 25.74
N VAL A 790 -3.59 0.01 26.59
CA VAL A 790 -4.18 -1.11 27.33
C VAL A 790 -5.15 -0.55 28.39
N ILE A 791 -6.40 -0.98 28.33
CA ILE A 791 -7.47 -0.59 29.25
C ILE A 791 -7.40 -1.48 30.50
N ASN A 792 -7.36 -0.89 31.68
CA ASN A 792 -7.32 -1.60 32.95
C ASN A 792 -8.68 -1.53 33.64
N LEU A 793 -9.30 -2.69 33.84
CA LEU A 793 -10.59 -2.84 34.50
C LEU A 793 -10.48 -3.74 35.73
N VAL A 794 -11.43 -3.57 36.65
CA VAL A 794 -11.52 -4.32 37.90
C VAL A 794 -12.88 -5.01 37.99
N LYS A 795 -12.90 -6.28 38.39
CA LYS A 795 -14.13 -7.04 38.63
C LYS A 795 -15.07 -6.38 39.62
N GLY A 796 -16.37 -6.48 39.37
CA GLY A 796 -17.42 -5.91 40.22
C GLY A 796 -17.43 -4.39 40.28
N THR A 797 -16.47 -3.71 39.64
CA THR A 797 -16.40 -2.25 39.61
C THR A 797 -17.23 -1.71 38.46
N ALA A 798 -17.99 -0.66 38.74
CA ALA A 798 -18.74 0.07 37.73
C ALA A 798 -17.80 1.03 36.98
N TYR A 799 -17.85 1.00 35.66
CA TYR A 799 -17.16 1.93 34.78
C TYR A 799 -18.15 2.63 33.87
N SER A 800 -17.75 3.81 33.38
CA SER A 800 -18.43 4.48 32.28
C SER A 800 -17.53 4.45 31.05
N VAL A 801 -18.03 3.92 29.95
CA VAL A 801 -17.40 4.03 28.63
C VAL A 801 -18.06 5.20 27.90
N ALA A 802 -17.24 6.10 27.34
CA ALA A 802 -17.69 7.18 26.48
C ALA A 802 -17.06 7.04 25.09
N VAL A 803 -17.92 7.00 24.07
CA VAL A 803 -17.54 6.85 22.67
C VAL A 803 -18.04 8.05 21.89
N TYR A 804 -17.15 8.61 21.06
CA TYR A 804 -17.47 9.67 20.12
C TYR A 804 -17.36 9.12 18.71
N GLY A 805 -18.48 9.08 18.00
CA GLY A 805 -18.56 8.74 16.59
C GLY A 805 -18.80 9.98 15.73
N LEU A 806 -18.30 9.99 14.51
CA LEU A 806 -18.58 11.02 13.52
C LEU A 806 -19.74 10.62 12.59
N SER A 807 -20.62 11.58 12.32
CA SER A 807 -21.70 11.49 11.32
C SER A 807 -21.53 12.67 10.37
N THR A 808 -21.30 12.46 9.07
CA THR A 808 -21.18 13.61 8.16
C THR A 808 -22.55 14.16 7.76
N SER A 809 -22.57 15.33 7.12
CA SER A 809 -23.78 16.03 6.61
C SER A 809 -24.71 15.13 5.80
N ASP A 810 -24.16 14.16 5.06
CA ASP A 810 -24.93 13.31 4.15
C ASP A 810 -25.71 12.22 4.87
N TYR A 811 -25.41 11.96 6.15
CA TYR A 811 -26.06 10.96 6.99
C TYR A 811 -26.65 11.52 8.29
N VAL A 812 -26.73 12.85 8.45
CA VAL A 812 -27.28 13.48 9.67
C VAL A 812 -28.72 13.08 9.97
N SER A 813 -29.49 12.73 8.94
CA SER A 813 -30.87 12.23 9.06
C SER A 813 -30.97 10.77 9.47
N ASN A 814 -29.87 10.01 9.41
CA ASN A 814 -29.82 8.60 9.77
C ASN A 814 -29.37 8.45 11.24
N PRO A 815 -30.05 7.64 12.05
CA PRO A 815 -29.63 7.41 13.42
C PRO A 815 -28.33 6.61 13.45
N MET A 816 -27.28 7.17 14.05
CA MET A 816 -26.01 6.48 14.23
C MET A 816 -26.02 5.65 15.53
N GLY A 817 -25.82 4.35 15.41
CA GLY A 817 -25.59 3.44 16.51
C GLY A 817 -24.12 3.37 16.92
N LEU A 818 -23.88 3.23 18.22
CA LEU A 818 -22.56 2.93 18.77
C LEU A 818 -22.69 1.63 19.57
N ASN A 819 -21.64 0.81 19.52
CA ASN A 819 -21.62 -0.53 20.08
C ASN A 819 -20.26 -0.78 20.73
N VAL A 820 -20.25 -1.40 21.91
CA VAL A 820 -19.02 -1.83 22.58
C VAL A 820 -19.22 -3.23 23.14
N TRP A 821 -18.26 -4.12 22.87
CA TRP A 821 -18.16 -5.46 23.46
C TRP A 821 -16.83 -5.61 24.19
N ILE A 822 -16.83 -6.33 25.30
CA ILE A 822 -15.64 -6.71 26.05
C ILE A 822 -15.70 -8.22 26.26
N ASP A 823 -14.76 -8.97 25.69
CA ASP A 823 -14.67 -10.41 25.87
C ASP A 823 -14.24 -10.70 27.32
N TYR A 824 -15.23 -10.88 28.20
CA TYR A 824 -15.01 -11.04 29.63
C TYR A 824 -14.49 -12.43 29.96
N ASN A 825 -14.83 -13.45 29.17
CA ASN A 825 -14.44 -14.83 29.45
C ASN A 825 -13.10 -15.22 28.79
N ARG A 826 -12.56 -14.35 27.90
CA ARG A 826 -11.30 -14.48 27.19
C ARG A 826 -11.27 -15.70 26.26
N ASN A 827 -12.40 -16.02 25.61
CA ASN A 827 -12.51 -17.17 24.71
C ASN A 827 -12.27 -16.83 23.23
N GLY A 828 -12.08 -15.55 22.88
CA GLY A 828 -11.87 -15.11 21.49
C GLY A 828 -13.16 -14.81 20.72
N VAL A 829 -14.33 -14.85 21.36
CA VAL A 829 -15.65 -14.64 20.77
C VAL A 829 -16.39 -13.58 21.56
N PHE A 830 -16.97 -12.59 20.87
CA PHE A 830 -17.84 -11.61 21.51
C PHE A 830 -19.28 -12.12 21.59
N GLU A 831 -19.74 -12.47 22.78
CA GLU A 831 -21.14 -12.88 22.96
C GLU A 831 -22.09 -11.69 23.12
N ALA A 832 -23.39 -11.95 22.94
CA ALA A 832 -24.42 -10.93 23.16
C ALA A 832 -24.43 -10.42 24.62
N SER A 833 -24.12 -11.29 25.59
CA SER A 833 -23.97 -10.95 27.02
C SER A 833 -22.79 -10.04 27.33
N GLU A 834 -21.81 -9.96 26.41
CA GLU A 834 -20.58 -9.19 26.57
C GLU A 834 -20.68 -7.78 25.97
N LYS A 835 -21.84 -7.45 25.42
CA LYS A 835 -22.12 -6.13 24.86
C LYS A 835 -22.42 -5.14 26.00
N VAL A 836 -21.47 -4.24 26.26
CA VAL A 836 -21.55 -3.24 27.35
C VAL A 836 -22.20 -1.92 26.91
N LEU A 837 -22.22 -1.66 25.60
CA LEU A 837 -22.91 -0.50 25.03
C LEU A 837 -23.64 -0.95 23.77
N SER A 838 -24.94 -0.69 23.72
CA SER A 838 -25.77 -0.84 22.54
C SER A 838 -26.76 0.31 22.53
N ASN A 839 -26.63 1.22 21.57
CA ASN A 839 -27.52 2.36 21.52
C ASN A 839 -27.97 2.62 20.08
N SER A 840 -29.29 2.66 19.86
CA SER A 840 -29.91 3.20 18.64
C SER A 840 -30.05 4.71 18.80
N GLY A 841 -29.29 5.48 18.01
CA GLY A 841 -29.36 6.94 18.08
C GLY A 841 -30.67 7.53 17.57
N THR A 842 -30.89 8.81 17.84
CA THR A 842 -31.71 9.69 17.01
C THR A 842 -30.84 10.28 15.90
N PRO A 843 -31.42 10.74 14.78
CA PRO A 843 -30.72 11.55 13.79
C PRO A 843 -29.96 12.70 14.48
N ASN A 844 -28.70 12.92 14.11
CA ASN A 844 -27.84 13.89 14.78
C ASN A 844 -27.36 14.96 13.80
N ALA A 845 -28.00 16.13 13.86
CA ALA A 845 -27.71 17.27 13.01
C ALA A 845 -26.33 17.92 13.26
N SER A 846 -25.68 17.66 14.40
CA SER A 846 -24.39 18.26 14.77
C SER A 846 -23.17 17.55 14.20
N GLY A 847 -23.38 16.46 13.45
CA GLY A 847 -22.32 15.68 12.80
C GLY A 847 -21.36 14.92 13.73
N VAL A 848 -21.59 14.96 15.03
CA VAL A 848 -20.82 14.22 16.04
C VAL A 848 -21.78 13.65 17.05
N ARG A 849 -21.65 12.37 17.36
CA ARG A 849 -22.43 11.71 18.41
C ARG A 849 -21.54 11.25 19.53
N ALA A 850 -21.83 11.73 20.74
CA ALA A 850 -21.25 11.22 21.96
C ALA A 850 -22.27 10.34 22.68
N VAL A 851 -21.88 9.13 23.05
CA VAL A 851 -22.68 8.25 23.91
C VAL A 851 -21.81 7.77 25.05
N SER A 852 -22.36 7.85 26.25
CA SER A 852 -21.81 7.18 27.42
C SER A 852 -22.75 6.08 27.88
N ALA A 853 -22.18 4.95 28.30
CA ALA A 853 -22.92 3.89 28.99
C ALA A 853 -22.16 3.49 30.25
N SER A 854 -22.90 3.24 31.32
CA SER A 854 -22.35 2.65 32.54
C SER A 854 -22.56 1.15 32.48
N PHE A 855 -21.53 0.40 32.88
CA PHE A 855 -21.58 -1.05 33.00
C PHE A 855 -20.77 -1.48 34.23
N THR A 856 -21.10 -2.65 34.76
CA THR A 856 -20.31 -3.27 35.83
C THR A 856 -19.58 -4.46 35.24
N VAL A 857 -18.27 -4.54 35.48
CA VAL A 857 -17.48 -5.71 35.07
C VAL A 857 -18.02 -6.93 35.83
N PRO A 858 -18.47 -8.00 35.16
CA PRO A 858 -19.02 -9.18 35.81
C PRO A 858 -18.03 -9.75 36.83
N THR A 859 -18.53 -10.20 37.99
CA THR A 859 -17.69 -10.91 38.98
C THR A 859 -17.16 -12.24 38.43
N THR A 860 -17.84 -12.81 37.44
CA THR A 860 -17.46 -14.01 36.70
C THR A 860 -16.48 -13.76 35.56
N ALA A 861 -16.05 -12.52 35.30
CA ALA A 861 -15.07 -12.23 34.25
C ALA A 861 -13.77 -12.99 34.50
N TYR A 862 -12.95 -13.18 33.46
CA TYR A 862 -11.56 -13.54 33.62
C TYR A 862 -10.84 -12.42 34.38
N SER A 863 -9.98 -12.80 35.32
CA SER A 863 -9.01 -11.89 35.94
C SER A 863 -7.65 -12.55 35.94
N GLY A 864 -6.60 -11.76 35.74
CA GLY A 864 -5.25 -12.27 35.76
C GLY A 864 -4.23 -11.31 35.17
N ASP A 865 -3.07 -11.87 34.85
CA ASP A 865 -1.95 -11.16 34.24
C ASP A 865 -2.11 -10.95 32.73
N LYS A 866 -2.96 -11.76 32.07
CA LYS A 866 -3.19 -11.77 30.62
C LYS A 866 -4.24 -10.76 30.16
N THR A 867 -4.21 -10.43 28.87
CA THR A 867 -5.15 -9.48 28.26
C THR A 867 -6.25 -10.16 27.46
N THR A 868 -7.42 -9.54 27.42
CA THR A 868 -8.54 -9.83 26.51
C THR A 868 -8.76 -8.65 25.56
N LEU A 869 -9.81 -8.66 24.74
CA LEU A 869 -10.10 -7.63 23.73
C LEU A 869 -11.41 -6.88 24.00
N MET A 870 -11.41 -5.59 23.71
CA MET A 870 -12.62 -4.76 23.59
C MET A 870 -12.76 -4.25 22.16
N ARG A 871 -13.95 -4.41 21.58
CA ARG A 871 -14.30 -3.89 20.26
C ARG A 871 -15.29 -2.75 20.38
N VAL A 872 -14.99 -1.63 19.74
CA VAL A 872 -15.88 -0.47 19.59
C VAL A 872 -16.29 -0.37 18.12
N ALA A 873 -17.59 -0.31 17.83
CA ALA A 873 -18.08 -0.20 16.46
C ALA A 873 -19.20 0.83 16.34
N GLY A 874 -19.07 1.71 15.36
CA GLY A 874 -20.12 2.61 14.90
C GLY A 874 -20.87 2.02 13.72
N ASN A 875 -22.16 2.30 13.60
CA ASN A 875 -22.99 1.90 12.47
C ASN A 875 -24.21 2.83 12.32
N PHE A 876 -25.02 2.67 11.27
CA PHE A 876 -26.28 3.42 11.12
C PHE A 876 -27.52 2.53 11.16
N ASN A 877 -28.68 3.15 11.41
CA ASN A 877 -30.03 2.59 11.46
C ASN A 877 -30.31 1.71 12.68
N THR A 878 -29.78 0.49 12.72
CA THR A 878 -30.08 -0.50 13.76
C THR A 878 -28.82 -0.93 14.49
N PRO A 879 -28.78 -0.97 15.84
CA PRO A 879 -27.59 -1.42 16.56
C PRO A 879 -27.13 -2.80 16.09
N LEU A 880 -25.81 -2.98 16.00
CA LEU A 880 -25.22 -4.24 15.56
C LEU A 880 -25.53 -5.36 16.54
N THR A 881 -25.93 -6.53 16.05
CA THR A 881 -26.14 -7.72 16.89
C THR A 881 -24.88 -8.58 17.00
N SER A 882 -23.93 -8.41 16.08
CA SER A 882 -22.67 -9.14 16.03
C SER A 882 -21.49 -8.17 15.97
N ALA A 883 -20.38 -8.58 16.59
CA ALA A 883 -19.09 -7.92 16.49
C ALA A 883 -18.29 -8.37 15.24
N CYS A 884 -18.84 -9.24 14.40
CA CYS A 884 -18.21 -9.83 13.21
C CYS A 884 -19.00 -9.52 11.93
N GLY A 885 -18.34 -9.64 10.78
CA GLY A 885 -19.00 -9.59 9.46
C GLY A 885 -18.81 -8.24 8.77
N SER A 886 -19.90 -7.63 8.35
CA SER A 886 -19.90 -6.31 7.70
C SER A 886 -21.00 -5.42 8.25
N VAL A 887 -20.73 -4.12 8.37
CA VAL A 887 -21.73 -3.11 8.74
C VAL A 887 -22.44 -2.57 7.49
N SER A 888 -23.66 -2.05 7.66
CA SER A 888 -24.45 -1.42 6.61
C SER A 888 -25.30 -0.28 7.20
N PRO A 889 -25.49 0.85 6.50
CA PRO A 889 -24.82 1.25 5.25
C PRO A 889 -23.38 1.75 5.44
N ALA A 890 -22.95 2.03 6.67
CA ALA A 890 -21.62 2.56 6.98
C ALA A 890 -21.25 2.34 8.46
N GLY A 891 -19.98 2.58 8.80
CA GLY A 891 -19.47 2.48 10.16
C GLY A 891 -17.95 2.41 10.25
N GLY A 892 -17.43 2.33 11.47
CA GLY A 892 -16.01 2.13 11.75
C GLY A 892 -15.78 1.30 13.01
N THR A 893 -14.66 0.59 13.06
CA THR A 893 -14.32 -0.36 14.12
C THR A 893 -12.96 -0.05 14.75
N MET A 894 -12.86 -0.14 16.07
CA MET A 894 -11.61 -0.06 16.82
C MET A 894 -11.47 -1.17 17.84
N ASP A 895 -10.30 -1.79 17.88
CA ASP A 895 -9.95 -2.85 18.84
C ASP A 895 -8.92 -2.36 19.86
N PHE A 896 -9.15 -2.67 21.14
CA PHE A 896 -8.28 -2.35 22.28
C PHE A 896 -7.96 -3.59 23.09
N ARG A 897 -6.75 -3.66 23.66
CA ARG A 897 -6.44 -4.64 24.71
C ARG A 897 -7.05 -4.21 26.03
N VAL A 898 -7.56 -5.19 26.78
CA VAL A 898 -8.12 -5.01 28.12
C VAL A 898 -7.42 -5.95 29.09
N LYS A 899 -7.02 -5.42 30.25
CA LYS A 899 -6.56 -6.21 31.40
C LYS A 899 -7.59 -6.11 32.51
N ILE A 900 -8.00 -7.26 33.05
CA ILE A 900 -9.00 -7.34 34.12
C ILE A 900 -8.34 -7.92 35.38
N THR A 901 -8.53 -7.26 36.53
CA THR A 901 -8.00 -7.69 37.82
C THR A 901 -9.10 -7.95 38.85
N ASP A 902 -8.85 -8.83 39.84
CA ASP A 902 -9.80 -9.13 40.93
C ASP A 902 -9.95 -7.99 41.93
N THR A 903 -8.86 -7.26 42.18
CA THR A 903 -8.82 -6.19 43.18
C THR A 903 -8.98 -4.85 42.50
N VAL A 904 -9.80 -3.98 43.10
CA VAL A 904 -9.54 -2.54 43.03
C VAL A 904 -8.12 -2.44 43.56
N LEU A 905 -7.20 -1.79 42.86
CA LEU A 905 -6.06 -1.20 43.56
C LEU A 905 -6.63 -0.06 44.44
N ALA A 906 -7.46 -0.44 45.41
CA ALA A 906 -7.67 0.32 46.59
C ALA A 906 -6.31 0.23 47.29
N THR A 907 -5.75 1.40 47.56
CA THR A 907 -4.81 1.54 48.65
C THR A 907 -5.51 1.04 49.92
N ASP A 908 -5.43 -0.26 50.19
CA ASP A 908 -5.89 -0.86 51.45
C ASP A 908 -5.01 -0.44 52.65
N GLU A 909 -4.16 0.58 52.49
CA GLU A 909 -3.49 1.25 53.61
C GLU A 909 -4.21 2.53 54.11
N VAL A 910 -5.40 2.89 53.62
CA VAL A 910 -6.16 4.06 54.15
C VAL A 910 -7.54 3.71 54.72
N LYS A 911 -7.67 2.55 55.35
CA LYS A 911 -8.77 2.28 56.30
C LYS A 911 -8.26 1.58 57.56
N ASN A 912 -7.35 2.25 58.26
CA ASN A 912 -7.17 2.09 59.70
C ASN A 912 -6.67 3.40 60.31
N ASN A 913 -7.48 4.47 60.20
CA ASN A 913 -7.34 5.61 61.10
C ASN A 913 -7.95 5.24 62.45
N ALA A 914 -7.12 4.64 63.29
CA ALA A 914 -7.21 4.75 64.74
C ALA A 914 -5.78 4.91 65.28
N GLU A 915 -5.36 6.17 65.34
CA GLU A 915 -4.30 6.77 66.19
C GLU A 915 -3.06 5.92 66.52
N SER A 916 -2.07 5.98 65.62
CA SER A 916 -0.69 6.35 66.01
C SER A 916 0.04 6.90 64.76
N ASP A 917 0.13 8.23 64.66
CA ASP A 917 0.60 9.01 63.49
C ASP A 917 2.08 8.82 63.15
N ILE A 918 2.48 7.69 62.56
CA ILE A 918 3.82 7.58 61.97
C ILE A 918 3.92 8.59 60.82
N SER A 919 4.93 9.47 60.86
CA SER A 919 5.13 10.51 59.85
C SER A 919 6.62 10.69 59.54
N ILE A 920 6.95 11.15 58.33
CA ILE A 920 8.33 11.39 57.92
C ILE A 920 8.64 12.89 57.82
N TYR A 921 9.84 13.29 58.25
CA TYR A 921 10.27 14.70 58.24
C TYR A 921 11.80 14.84 58.15
N PRO A 922 12.34 15.85 57.45
CA PRO A 922 11.63 16.75 56.54
C PRO A 922 11.20 16.01 55.26
N ASN A 923 10.04 16.35 54.71
CA ASN A 923 9.60 15.87 53.41
C ASN A 923 9.02 17.06 52.63
N PRO A 924 9.73 17.62 51.64
CA PRO A 924 10.86 17.02 50.92
C PRO A 924 12.19 16.92 51.70
N ALA A 925 12.96 15.86 51.44
CA ALA A 925 14.23 15.51 52.10
C ALA A 925 15.44 15.73 51.16
N GLU A 926 16.57 16.18 51.73
CA GLU A 926 17.87 16.20 51.04
C GLU A 926 18.64 14.94 51.37
N ASP A 927 19.40 14.89 52.47
CA ASP A 927 20.25 13.73 52.75
C ASP A 927 19.64 12.71 53.72
N PHE A 928 18.69 13.15 54.55
CA PHE A 928 18.11 12.33 55.62
C PHE A 928 16.60 12.56 55.78
N VAL A 929 15.88 11.49 56.13
CA VAL A 929 14.49 11.56 56.58
C VAL A 929 14.34 10.91 57.95
N GLY A 930 13.78 11.64 58.90
CA GLY A 930 13.40 11.15 60.22
C GLY A 930 11.99 10.58 60.23
N VAL A 931 11.72 9.61 61.10
CA VAL A 931 10.42 8.95 61.29
C VAL A 931 9.91 9.24 62.72
N LYS A 932 8.77 9.92 62.84
CA LYS A 932 8.12 10.22 64.13
C LYS A 932 7.13 9.13 64.53
N ASN A 933 6.86 9.05 65.83
CA ASN A 933 5.83 8.19 66.45
C ASN A 933 6.01 6.67 66.24
N ILE A 934 7.27 6.23 66.11
CA ILE A 934 7.61 4.80 66.06
C ILE A 934 8.23 4.34 67.39
N LYS A 935 7.70 3.26 67.97
CA LYS A 935 8.21 2.63 69.20
C LYS A 935 8.77 1.25 68.86
N GLY A 936 10.00 0.94 69.27
CA GLY A 936 10.65 -0.36 69.03
C GLY A 936 11.48 -0.42 67.74
N LYS A 937 11.94 -1.62 67.38
CA LYS A 937 12.68 -1.88 66.13
C LYS A 937 11.69 -1.92 64.95
N ALA A 938 12.02 -1.23 63.87
CA ALA A 938 11.24 -1.23 62.64
C ALA A 938 12.15 -1.41 61.42
N GLU A 939 11.60 -1.87 60.32
CA GLU A 939 12.29 -1.98 59.03
C GLU A 939 11.68 -0.97 58.05
N TYR A 940 12.47 -0.46 57.12
CA TYR A 940 11.96 0.39 56.04
C TYR A 940 12.35 -0.14 54.67
N LYS A 941 11.50 0.14 53.68
CA LYS A 941 11.72 -0.10 52.26
C LYS A 941 11.28 1.13 51.48
N ILE A 942 12.11 1.58 50.55
CA ILE A 942 11.83 2.70 49.65
C ILE A 942 11.72 2.15 48.24
N TYR A 943 10.65 2.51 47.56
CA TYR A 943 10.37 2.14 46.18
C TYR A 943 10.38 3.39 45.29
N SER A 944 10.91 3.25 44.08
CA SER A 944 10.77 4.26 43.03
C SER A 944 9.32 4.38 42.55
N ALA A 945 9.01 5.42 41.79
CA ALA A 945 7.66 5.67 41.26
C ALA A 945 7.12 4.54 40.33
N ASP A 946 7.99 3.71 39.75
CA ASP A 946 7.66 2.53 38.96
C ASP A 946 7.62 1.22 39.79
N GLY A 947 7.72 1.31 41.13
CA GLY A 947 7.53 0.20 42.06
C GLY A 947 8.75 -0.66 42.33
N ARG A 948 9.95 -0.28 41.86
CA ARG A 948 11.19 -1.02 42.14
C ARG A 948 11.73 -0.67 43.52
N LEU A 949 12.17 -1.68 44.28
CA LEU A 949 12.83 -1.48 45.56
C LEU A 949 14.20 -0.84 45.33
N VAL A 950 14.42 0.36 45.88
CA VAL A 950 15.65 1.15 45.70
C VAL A 950 16.48 1.31 46.97
N LEU A 951 15.88 1.17 48.15
CA LEU A 951 16.60 1.22 49.43
C LEU A 951 15.83 0.42 50.49
N GLN A 952 16.53 -0.26 51.39
CA GLN A 952 15.93 -0.91 52.55
C GLN A 952 16.90 -0.97 53.73
N GLY A 953 16.39 -1.09 54.95
CA GLY A 953 17.22 -1.31 56.14
C GLY A 953 16.43 -1.26 57.44
N ASP A 954 17.17 -1.32 58.56
CA ASP A 954 16.60 -1.29 59.90
C ASP A 954 16.59 0.14 60.47
N LEU A 955 15.48 0.52 61.07
CA LEU A 955 15.24 1.80 61.72
C LEU A 955 15.65 1.71 63.20
N SER A 956 16.95 1.91 63.47
CA SER A 956 17.51 1.87 64.84
C SER A 956 17.54 3.24 65.53
N ASN A 957 17.81 4.31 64.77
CA ASN A 957 17.92 5.69 65.30
C ASN A 957 16.83 6.64 64.80
N GLN A 958 15.71 6.09 64.28
CA GLN A 958 14.59 6.85 63.71
C GLN A 958 14.95 7.82 62.56
N ILE A 959 16.15 7.66 61.96
CA ILE A 959 16.65 8.44 60.83
C ILE A 959 17.06 7.48 59.72
N ILE A 960 16.73 7.84 58.48
CA ILE A 960 17.04 7.11 57.25
C ILE A 960 17.92 8.01 56.39
N ASN A 961 19.05 7.48 55.94
CA ASN A 961 19.91 8.14 54.97
C ASN A 961 19.36 7.92 53.56
N VAL A 962 18.99 9.00 52.88
CA VAL A 962 18.44 9.00 51.51
C VAL A 962 19.34 9.73 50.52
N SER A 963 20.57 10.10 50.92
CA SER A 963 21.55 10.80 50.06
C SER A 963 21.90 10.04 48.78
N SER A 964 21.84 8.70 48.81
CA SER A 964 22.11 7.85 47.64
C SER A 964 20.96 7.81 46.62
N LEU A 965 19.78 8.35 46.96
CA LEU A 965 18.65 8.42 46.04
C LEU A 965 18.79 9.63 45.11
N VAL A 966 18.50 9.43 43.82
CA VAL A 966 18.41 10.54 42.86
C VAL A 966 17.18 11.41 43.16
N LYS A 967 17.19 12.67 42.70
CA LYS A 967 16.07 13.60 42.90
C LYS A 967 14.80 13.03 42.27
N GLY A 968 13.70 12.97 43.03
CA GLY A 968 12.49 12.33 42.55
C GLY A 968 11.46 12.01 43.64
N VAL A 969 10.36 11.36 43.21
CA VAL A 969 9.28 10.91 44.09
C VAL A 969 9.43 9.41 44.35
N TYR A 970 9.34 9.04 45.62
CA TYR A 970 9.45 7.68 46.11
C TYR A 970 8.27 7.34 47.03
N VAL A 971 8.04 6.05 47.23
CA VAL A 971 7.14 5.54 48.27
C VAL A 971 8.00 4.88 49.34
N ILE A 972 7.89 5.34 50.58
CA ILE A 972 8.54 4.70 51.71
C ILE A 972 7.51 3.90 52.51
N ALA A 973 7.80 2.61 52.72
CA ALA A 973 7.04 1.70 53.54
C ALA A 973 7.85 1.36 54.80
N ILE A 974 7.24 1.48 55.98
CA ILE A 974 7.86 1.23 57.28
C ILE A 974 7.06 0.13 57.97
N LYS A 975 7.73 -0.95 58.35
CA LYS A 975 7.15 -2.11 59.00
C LYS A 975 7.61 -2.19 60.45
N ASN A 976 6.68 -2.20 61.39
CA ASN A 976 6.94 -2.37 62.82
C ASN A 976 6.09 -3.55 63.34
N GLY A 977 6.72 -4.73 63.45
CA GLY A 977 6.01 -5.98 63.74
C GLY A 977 5.00 -6.33 62.64
N GLU A 978 3.73 -6.45 63.00
CA GLU A 978 2.61 -6.74 62.08
C GLU A 978 2.03 -5.47 61.42
N LYS A 979 2.44 -4.27 61.84
CA LYS A 979 1.92 -3.01 61.28
C LYS A 979 2.83 -2.50 60.16
N SER A 980 2.23 -2.14 59.02
CA SER A 980 2.89 -1.47 57.89
C SER A 980 2.32 -0.06 57.72
N TYR A 981 3.19 0.90 57.41
CA TYR A 981 2.84 2.28 57.11
C TYR A 981 3.56 2.74 55.85
N SER A 982 2.84 3.15 54.82
CA SER A 982 3.44 3.72 53.61
C SER A 982 3.08 5.20 53.41
N THR A 983 4.06 5.98 52.98
CA THR A 983 3.86 7.39 52.64
C THR A 983 4.78 7.85 51.51
N LYS A 984 4.45 8.98 50.90
CA LYS A 984 5.21 9.58 49.79
C LYS A 984 6.46 10.28 50.34
N LEU A 985 7.63 9.97 49.80
CA LEU A 985 8.90 10.66 50.06
C LEU A 985 9.29 11.48 48.82
N ILE A 986 9.64 12.75 49.00
CA ILE A 986 10.14 13.62 47.93
C ILE A 986 11.62 13.89 48.19
N LYS A 987 12.51 13.40 47.32
CA LYS A 987 13.95 13.67 47.35
C LYS A 987 14.27 14.91 46.51
N LYS A 988 14.84 15.93 47.15
CA LYS A 988 15.32 17.17 46.52
C LYS A 988 16.72 17.05 45.93
#